data_AF-A0A2H0D3V0-F1
#
_entry.id   AF-A0A2H0D3V0-F1
#
_cell.length_a   1.000
_cell.length_b   1.000
_cell.length_c   1.000
_cell.angle_alpha   90.00
_cell.angle_beta   90.00
_cell.angle_gamma   90.00
#
_symmetry.space_group_name_H-M   'P 1'
#
loop_
_entity.id
_entity.type
_entity.pdbx_description
1 polymer ?
#
loop_
_entity_poly.entity_id
_entity_poly.type
_entity_poly.pdbx_seq_one_letter_code
_entity_poly.pdbx_strand_id
1 'polypeptide(L)'
;MKKLLLICFLFSINVIYSQTITEERKQYLISQITNTTDQNIVFEIEKYKVQEAIPKLEAFFWLQEPTIRYNFLTTLKEIGSTNVTSFANPFLDSLLTGFCPECRRSEVFYTFEILFELNDFTRINTFFNLLDSTEDYRDAYAGLMVLAGTSTYKERAREYLLQAMFSSNDNNNSRGYAFSSYEKAFGADEIMKIHERIIKNIKSNILSYFVFYYVLKYDAPDMLSLLKERLAVDTSVTCRYIISRAIILKYHNPVNIDFLKQTTNNDPLLKKEFESWFQEQEPIVINKDINAIQLTDSLIIYHTQCKSLNWLGDAIFSSQLQTLLNEARTKLNSGDSLGAAISVKQYQAIINTAYADSLNNNTKFVTADGYKFLYYYPQYILERLPSLPTVKLINSTGTALPGGNLQYYEGFWKDAFDDGWGYFSLGTKLKTVSLKMTYAYASQIKSNIAIGKDTVFFQTVNTAVQLKNSSGNLIDAGTVQYYSGAWRNFGTTTNGVATKELLPINYSFRMGYEFASVDKQQNLSVDPTVVFQTVNAAVQLKNSLGNLIDAGTVQYYSGAWRNFGTTTNGVANKELLPINYSFRMAYEFASIDKQQNISVDPTVVFQTVNAAVQLKNSLGSLIDAGTVQYYSGAWRNFGTTTNGIATKELLPINYSFRMAYEFASIDKQQNISVDPTVVFQAVNAAVQLKNSSGNLIDAGTVQYYSGAWRNFGTTTNGVARKE
;
A
#
# COMPACT_ATOMS: atom_id res chain seq x y z
N MET A 1 -52.28 9.29 -22.82
CA MET A 1 -52.83 10.08 -23.94
C MET A 1 -51.67 10.60 -24.79
N LYS A 2 -51.43 9.93 -25.93
CA LYS A 2 -50.72 10.33 -27.17
C LYS A 2 -50.02 9.11 -27.78
N LYS A 3 -50.74 8.50 -28.73
CA LYS A 3 -50.20 7.65 -29.79
C LYS A 3 -49.37 8.52 -30.74
N LEU A 4 -48.21 8.03 -31.17
CA LEU A 4 -47.56 8.38 -32.44
C LEU A 4 -46.65 7.19 -32.81
N LEU A 5 -47.15 6.22 -33.57
CA LEU A 5 -46.81 6.00 -34.99
C LEU A 5 -45.30 6.13 -35.27
N LEU A 6 -44.60 5.00 -35.08
CA LEU A 6 -43.25 4.77 -35.56
C LEU A 6 -43.35 4.46 -37.07
N ILE A 7 -43.23 5.49 -37.90
CA ILE A 7 -43.07 5.38 -39.35
C ILE A 7 -41.60 5.08 -39.63
N CYS A 8 -41.38 4.03 -40.41
CA CYS A 8 -40.09 3.56 -40.90
C CYS A 8 -39.24 4.71 -41.47
N PHE A 9 -38.12 4.98 -40.80
CA PHE A 9 -37.03 5.81 -41.33
C PHE A 9 -36.16 4.92 -42.24
N LEU A 10 -36.63 4.69 -43.47
CA LEU A 10 -35.74 4.39 -44.60
C LEU A 10 -35.41 5.72 -45.25
N PHE A 11 -34.41 6.41 -44.71
CA PHE A 11 -33.67 7.41 -45.47
C PHE A 11 -32.22 6.97 -45.51
N SER A 12 -31.81 6.66 -46.73
CA SER A 12 -30.45 6.48 -47.18
C SER A 12 -29.53 7.53 -46.55
N ILE A 13 -28.60 7.06 -45.73
CA ILE A 13 -27.37 7.80 -45.48
C ILE A 13 -26.54 7.68 -46.78
N ASN A 14 -26.85 8.55 -47.76
CA ASN A 14 -25.86 8.98 -48.72
C ASN A 14 -24.96 9.97 -47.97
N VAL A 15 -23.83 9.50 -47.43
CA VAL A 15 -22.78 10.43 -47.01
C VAL A 15 -22.31 11.15 -48.26
N ILE A 16 -22.51 12.46 -48.20
CA ILE A 16 -22.03 13.48 -49.13
C ILE A 16 -20.50 13.33 -49.26
N TYR A 17 -20.08 12.72 -50.36
CA TYR A 17 -18.84 13.03 -51.08
C TYR A 17 -19.12 12.95 -52.59
N SER A 18 -20.15 13.66 -53.05
CA SER A 18 -20.22 14.02 -54.47
C SER A 18 -19.39 15.29 -54.65
N GLN A 19 -18.12 15.10 -55.01
CA GLN A 19 -17.51 16.09 -55.90
C GLN A 19 -18.36 16.03 -57.18
N THR A 20 -19.12 17.08 -57.44
CA THR A 20 -19.88 17.21 -58.67
C THR A 20 -18.88 17.20 -59.82
N ILE A 21 -18.91 16.16 -60.65
CA ILE A 21 -18.01 16.04 -61.80
C ILE A 21 -18.22 17.23 -62.75
N THR A 22 -17.14 17.83 -63.23
CA THR A 22 -17.24 18.92 -64.21
C THR A 22 -17.68 18.36 -65.56
N GLU A 23 -18.41 19.16 -66.36
CA GLU A 23 -18.79 18.77 -67.73
C GLU A 23 -17.56 18.44 -68.59
N GLU A 24 -16.45 19.15 -68.40
CA GLU A 24 -15.17 18.85 -69.06
C GLU A 24 -14.65 17.46 -68.71
N ARG A 25 -14.69 17.07 -67.42
CA ARG A 25 -14.28 15.73 -67.00
C ARG A 25 -15.25 14.67 -67.50
N LYS A 26 -16.55 14.95 -67.53
CA LYS A 26 -17.58 14.05 -68.08
C LYS A 26 -17.31 13.75 -69.56
N GLN A 27 -17.09 14.78 -70.37
CA GLN A 27 -16.75 14.63 -71.78
C GLN A 27 -15.42 13.92 -71.99
N TYR A 28 -14.42 14.19 -71.15
CA TYR A 28 -13.17 13.44 -71.14
C TYR A 28 -13.41 11.94 -70.91
N LEU A 29 -14.13 11.56 -69.86
CA LEU A 29 -14.42 10.16 -69.55
C LEU A 29 -15.13 9.46 -70.70
N ILE A 30 -16.14 10.09 -71.29
CA ILE A 30 -16.84 9.55 -72.46
C ILE A 30 -15.86 9.40 -73.64
N SER A 31 -14.99 10.39 -73.91
CA SER A 31 -14.03 10.32 -75.00
C SER A 31 -13.06 9.13 -74.88
N GLN A 32 -12.70 8.72 -73.66
CA GLN A 32 -11.75 7.65 -73.38
C GLN A 32 -12.33 6.23 -73.50
N ILE A 33 -13.65 6.08 -73.66
CA ILE A 33 -14.24 4.78 -74.00
C ILE A 33 -13.84 4.43 -75.44
N THR A 34 -13.00 3.42 -75.61
CA THR A 34 -12.47 2.94 -76.90
C THR A 34 -12.50 1.41 -76.95
N ASN A 35 -11.93 0.77 -77.97
CA ASN A 35 -11.85 -0.70 -78.06
C ASN A 35 -10.92 -1.34 -77.01
N THR A 36 -10.03 -0.56 -76.39
CA THR A 36 -9.18 -1.01 -75.27
C THR A 36 -9.30 -0.01 -74.13
N THR A 37 -10.49 0.07 -73.53
CA THR A 37 -10.77 1.05 -72.48
C THR A 37 -10.05 0.67 -71.20
N ASP A 38 -9.33 1.65 -70.62
CA ASP A 38 -8.69 1.49 -69.32
C ASP A 38 -9.76 1.28 -68.23
N GLN A 39 -9.57 0.26 -67.39
CA GLN A 39 -10.47 -0.08 -66.29
C GLN A 39 -10.76 1.11 -65.35
N ASN A 40 -9.79 2.00 -65.15
CA ASN A 40 -9.95 3.20 -64.33
C ASN A 40 -10.97 4.18 -64.92
N ILE A 41 -11.07 4.27 -66.26
CA ILE A 41 -12.08 5.10 -66.93
C ILE A 41 -13.48 4.57 -66.63
N VAL A 42 -13.64 3.25 -66.70
CA VAL A 42 -14.92 2.57 -66.40
C VAL A 42 -15.32 2.80 -64.95
N PHE A 43 -14.40 2.63 -64.00
CA PHE A 43 -14.64 2.90 -62.59
C PHE A 43 -14.95 4.36 -62.28
N GLU A 44 -14.30 5.32 -62.96
CA GLU A 44 -14.64 6.74 -62.80
C GLU A 44 -16.03 7.05 -63.35
N ILE A 45 -16.43 6.48 -64.49
CA ILE A 45 -17.78 6.62 -65.05
C ILE A 45 -18.83 6.11 -64.06
N GLU A 46 -18.60 4.94 -63.46
CA GLU A 46 -19.48 4.35 -62.45
C GLU A 46 -19.55 5.21 -61.18
N LYS A 47 -18.38 5.61 -60.67
CA LYS A 47 -18.24 6.43 -59.45
C LYS A 47 -18.99 7.76 -59.58
N TYR A 48 -18.89 8.42 -60.72
CA TYR A 48 -19.55 9.70 -60.98
C TYR A 48 -20.94 9.56 -61.60
N LYS A 49 -21.44 8.33 -61.79
CA LYS A 49 -22.77 8.03 -62.34
C LYS A 49 -23.03 8.74 -63.69
N VAL A 50 -22.06 8.72 -64.60
CA VAL A 50 -22.14 9.42 -65.89
C VAL A 50 -23.06 8.66 -66.86
N GLN A 51 -24.34 9.00 -66.88
CA GLN A 51 -25.35 8.32 -67.70
C GLN A 51 -25.14 8.55 -69.21
N GLU A 52 -24.56 9.68 -69.60
CA GLU A 52 -24.30 10.02 -70.99
C GLU A 52 -23.24 9.09 -71.64
N ALA A 53 -22.51 8.30 -70.85
CA ALA A 53 -21.60 7.28 -71.32
C ALA A 53 -22.30 6.02 -71.87
N ILE A 54 -23.58 5.79 -71.54
CA ILE A 54 -24.32 4.56 -71.88
C ILE A 54 -24.18 4.18 -73.36
N PRO A 55 -24.47 5.05 -74.35
CA PRO A 55 -24.44 4.65 -75.76
C PRO A 55 -23.06 4.17 -76.21
N LYS A 56 -22.00 4.74 -75.62
CA LYS A 56 -20.62 4.43 -75.98
C LYS A 56 -20.13 3.17 -75.27
N LEU A 57 -20.49 2.99 -74.00
CA LEU A 57 -20.24 1.72 -73.29
C LEU A 57 -20.92 0.55 -74.01
N GLU A 58 -22.17 0.68 -74.44
CA GLU A 58 -22.89 -0.35 -75.20
C GLU A 58 -22.22 -0.65 -76.55
N ALA A 59 -21.83 0.40 -77.31
CA ALA A 59 -21.18 0.24 -78.62
C ALA A 59 -19.82 -0.47 -78.53
N PHE A 60 -19.06 -0.24 -77.46
CA PHE A 60 -17.72 -0.78 -77.28
C PHE A 60 -17.67 -2.05 -76.43
N PHE A 61 -18.80 -2.51 -75.87
CA PHE A 61 -18.88 -3.65 -74.96
C PHE A 61 -18.18 -4.90 -75.52
N TRP A 62 -18.59 -5.37 -76.70
CA TRP A 62 -18.06 -6.59 -77.31
C TRP A 62 -16.62 -6.47 -77.82
N LEU A 63 -16.08 -5.25 -77.89
CA LEU A 63 -14.70 -4.99 -78.30
C LEU A 63 -13.72 -5.08 -77.13
N GLN A 64 -14.21 -5.07 -75.88
CA GLN A 64 -13.35 -5.15 -74.70
C GLN A 64 -12.88 -6.58 -74.43
N GLU A 65 -11.82 -6.69 -73.64
CA GLU A 65 -11.42 -7.94 -72.99
C GLU A 65 -12.44 -8.38 -71.92
N PRO A 66 -12.59 -9.68 -71.63
CA PRO A 66 -13.65 -10.22 -70.77
C PRO A 66 -13.78 -9.59 -69.37
N THR A 67 -12.66 -9.35 -68.67
CA THR A 67 -12.69 -8.68 -67.36
C THR A 67 -13.20 -7.24 -67.46
N ILE A 68 -12.88 -6.54 -68.55
CA ILE A 68 -13.38 -5.19 -68.82
C ILE A 68 -14.84 -5.22 -69.27
N ARG A 69 -15.29 -6.27 -69.99
CA ARG A 69 -16.72 -6.49 -70.30
C ARG A 69 -17.56 -6.60 -69.04
N TYR A 70 -17.08 -7.35 -68.03
CA TYR A 70 -17.75 -7.39 -66.74
C TYR A 70 -17.85 -6.00 -66.11
N ASN A 71 -16.75 -5.23 -66.07
CA ASN A 71 -16.79 -3.86 -65.54
C ASN A 71 -17.77 -2.96 -66.33
N PHE A 72 -17.78 -3.05 -67.66
CA PHE A 72 -18.75 -2.36 -68.51
C PHE A 72 -20.18 -2.76 -68.14
N LEU A 73 -20.43 -4.05 -67.91
CA LEU A 73 -21.74 -4.57 -67.58
C LEU A 73 -22.23 -4.03 -66.23
N THR A 74 -21.38 -4.08 -65.20
CA THR A 74 -21.66 -3.51 -63.87
C THR A 74 -21.89 -2.02 -63.97
N THR A 75 -21.02 -1.28 -64.66
CA THR A 75 -21.16 0.17 -64.84
C THR A 75 -22.45 0.52 -65.59
N LEU A 76 -22.80 -0.20 -66.67
CA LEU A 76 -24.06 0.00 -67.41
C LEU A 76 -25.29 -0.19 -66.51
N LYS A 77 -25.29 -1.22 -65.65
CA LYS A 77 -26.32 -1.42 -64.61
C LYS A 77 -26.37 -0.24 -63.64
N GLU A 78 -25.23 0.15 -63.10
CA GLU A 78 -25.08 1.17 -62.06
C GLU A 78 -25.43 2.60 -62.52
N ILE A 79 -25.34 2.88 -63.82
CA ILE A 79 -25.73 4.17 -64.42
C ILE A 79 -27.13 4.13 -65.05
N GLY A 80 -27.81 2.98 -65.04
CA GLY A 80 -29.22 2.84 -65.42
C GLY A 80 -29.49 2.55 -66.90
N SER A 81 -28.60 1.86 -67.61
CA SER A 81 -28.91 1.34 -68.96
C SER A 81 -30.09 0.36 -68.90
N THR A 82 -30.99 0.47 -69.88
CA THR A 82 -32.12 -0.47 -70.06
C THR A 82 -31.72 -1.74 -70.80
N ASN A 83 -30.53 -1.80 -71.39
CA ASN A 83 -30.10 -2.89 -72.27
C ASN A 83 -29.25 -3.94 -71.56
N VAL A 84 -28.99 -3.80 -70.26
CA VAL A 84 -28.02 -4.64 -69.52
C VAL A 84 -28.28 -6.13 -69.69
N THR A 85 -29.53 -6.58 -69.59
CA THR A 85 -29.91 -7.99 -69.78
C THR A 85 -29.57 -8.53 -71.17
N SER A 86 -29.67 -7.68 -72.20
CA SER A 86 -29.36 -8.05 -73.60
C SER A 86 -27.85 -8.25 -73.84
N PHE A 87 -27.00 -7.66 -73.01
CA PHE A 87 -25.55 -7.88 -73.02
C PHE A 87 -25.13 -8.98 -72.05
N ALA A 88 -25.75 -9.05 -70.87
CA ALA A 88 -25.42 -10.01 -69.81
C ALA A 88 -25.65 -11.46 -70.23
N ASN A 89 -26.80 -11.78 -70.85
CA ASN A 89 -27.14 -13.15 -71.24
C ASN A 89 -26.17 -13.73 -72.31
N PRO A 90 -25.91 -13.05 -73.44
CA PRO A 90 -24.91 -13.53 -74.41
C PRO A 90 -23.49 -13.52 -73.84
N PHE A 91 -23.16 -12.61 -72.93
CA PHE A 91 -21.84 -12.59 -72.29
C PHE A 91 -21.68 -13.81 -71.41
N LEU A 92 -22.70 -14.15 -70.61
CA LEU A 92 -22.73 -15.37 -69.83
C LEU A 92 -22.59 -16.63 -70.70
N ASP A 93 -23.30 -16.71 -71.84
CA ASP A 93 -23.17 -17.83 -72.78
C ASP A 93 -21.72 -17.98 -73.30
N SER A 94 -21.04 -16.84 -73.56
CA SER A 94 -19.62 -16.84 -73.95
C SER A 94 -18.66 -17.31 -72.84
N LEU A 95 -19.01 -17.04 -71.57
CA LEU A 95 -18.24 -17.49 -70.41
C LEU A 95 -18.44 -19.00 -70.14
N LEU A 96 -19.65 -19.51 -70.31
CA LEU A 96 -20.01 -20.90 -70.01
C LEU A 96 -19.51 -21.92 -71.06
N THR A 97 -19.36 -21.51 -72.32
CA THR A 97 -18.99 -22.41 -73.43
C THR A 97 -17.48 -22.62 -73.61
N GLY A 98 -16.65 -22.04 -72.74
CA GLY A 98 -15.19 -22.25 -72.75
C GLY A 98 -14.43 -21.54 -73.87
N PHE A 99 -15.09 -20.67 -74.65
CA PHE A 99 -14.45 -19.86 -75.71
C PHE A 99 -13.57 -18.71 -75.20
N CYS A 100 -13.40 -18.61 -73.88
CA CYS A 100 -12.57 -17.59 -73.24
C CYS A 100 -11.52 -18.26 -72.34
N PRO A 101 -10.29 -18.49 -72.85
CA PRO A 101 -9.19 -19.09 -72.08
C PRO A 101 -8.71 -18.23 -70.90
N GLU A 102 -8.98 -16.93 -70.93
CA GLU A 102 -8.53 -15.95 -69.93
C GLU A 102 -9.59 -15.63 -68.85
N CYS A 103 -10.82 -16.14 -69.01
CA CYS A 103 -11.92 -15.80 -68.12
C CYS A 103 -11.80 -16.52 -66.79
N ARG A 104 -11.88 -15.77 -65.68
CA ARG A 104 -11.89 -16.38 -64.35
C ARG A 104 -13.31 -16.81 -63.99
N ARG A 105 -13.40 -17.78 -63.09
CA ARG A 105 -14.65 -18.32 -62.55
C ARG A 105 -15.54 -17.23 -61.93
N SER A 106 -14.91 -16.21 -61.37
CA SER A 106 -15.57 -15.06 -60.75
C SER A 106 -16.52 -14.34 -61.70
N GLU A 107 -16.12 -14.11 -62.94
CA GLU A 107 -16.89 -13.36 -63.94
C GLU A 107 -18.20 -14.09 -64.30
N VAL A 108 -18.22 -15.43 -64.24
CA VAL A 108 -19.45 -16.22 -64.44
C VAL A 108 -20.44 -15.91 -63.33
N PHE A 109 -20.04 -16.05 -62.07
CA PHE A 109 -20.92 -15.86 -60.92
C PHE A 109 -21.33 -14.40 -60.74
N TYR A 110 -20.44 -13.44 -61.02
CA TYR A 110 -20.79 -12.02 -60.98
C TYR A 110 -21.74 -11.61 -62.13
N THR A 111 -21.66 -12.26 -63.29
CA THR A 111 -22.64 -12.02 -64.36
C THR A 111 -24.02 -12.55 -63.97
N PHE A 112 -24.09 -13.71 -63.29
CA PHE A 112 -25.34 -14.20 -62.69
C PHE A 112 -25.90 -13.24 -61.64
N GLU A 113 -25.05 -12.70 -60.76
CA GLU A 113 -25.45 -11.69 -59.77
C GLU A 113 -26.14 -10.50 -60.43
N ILE A 114 -25.54 -9.91 -61.47
CA ILE A 114 -26.13 -8.79 -62.22
C ILE A 114 -27.50 -9.16 -62.79
N LEU A 115 -27.63 -10.36 -63.38
CA LEU A 115 -28.92 -10.84 -63.90
C LEU A 115 -29.97 -10.95 -62.79
N PHE A 116 -29.60 -11.48 -61.61
CA PHE A 116 -30.50 -11.60 -60.48
C PHE A 116 -30.92 -10.25 -59.90
N GLU A 117 -30.02 -9.27 -59.85
CA GLU A 117 -30.33 -7.90 -59.41
C GLU A 117 -31.32 -7.21 -60.37
N LEU A 118 -31.27 -7.57 -61.65
CA LEU A 118 -32.22 -7.13 -62.68
C LEU A 118 -33.53 -7.94 -62.68
N ASN A 119 -33.73 -8.85 -61.72
CA ASN A 119 -34.84 -9.81 -61.65
C ASN A 119 -34.94 -10.77 -62.86
N ASP A 120 -33.84 -11.04 -63.56
CA ASP A 120 -33.75 -12.07 -64.59
C ASP A 120 -33.28 -13.41 -63.99
N PHE A 121 -34.23 -14.32 -63.79
CA PHE A 121 -33.98 -15.66 -63.26
C PHE A 121 -34.05 -16.76 -64.33
N THR A 122 -34.05 -16.41 -65.62
CA THR A 122 -34.23 -17.38 -66.73
C THR A 122 -33.15 -18.48 -66.76
N ARG A 123 -31.96 -18.21 -66.20
CA ARG A 123 -30.81 -19.12 -66.13
C ARG A 123 -30.53 -19.65 -64.72
N ILE A 124 -31.49 -19.55 -63.79
CA ILE A 124 -31.30 -19.92 -62.38
C ILE A 124 -30.85 -21.38 -62.17
N ASN A 125 -31.35 -22.31 -62.97
CA ASN A 125 -30.95 -23.72 -62.88
C ASN A 125 -29.48 -23.92 -63.28
N THR A 126 -28.99 -23.15 -64.25
CA THR A 126 -27.57 -23.18 -64.64
C THR A 126 -26.68 -22.70 -63.50
N PHE A 127 -27.07 -21.63 -62.80
CA PHE A 127 -26.37 -21.14 -61.62
C PHE A 127 -26.28 -22.21 -60.51
N PHE A 128 -27.39 -22.86 -60.17
CA PHE A 128 -27.38 -23.90 -59.15
C PHE A 128 -26.62 -25.16 -59.58
N ASN A 129 -26.68 -25.57 -60.85
CA ASN A 129 -25.87 -26.69 -61.34
C ASN A 129 -24.35 -26.41 -61.24
N LEU A 130 -23.95 -25.14 -61.42
CA LEU A 130 -22.56 -24.70 -61.22
C LEU A 130 -22.17 -24.69 -59.74
N LEU A 131 -23.10 -24.37 -58.85
CA LEU A 131 -22.91 -24.52 -57.40
C LEU A 131 -22.78 -26.01 -57.02
N ASP A 132 -23.58 -26.89 -57.59
CA ASP A 132 -23.51 -28.33 -57.28
C ASP A 132 -22.21 -28.98 -57.77
N SER A 133 -21.54 -28.36 -58.75
CA SER A 133 -20.26 -28.83 -59.31
C SER A 133 -19.03 -28.04 -58.82
N THR A 134 -19.20 -27.11 -57.86
CA THR A 134 -18.08 -26.39 -57.23
C THR A 134 -17.78 -26.85 -55.81
N GLU A 135 -16.50 -26.85 -55.48
CA GLU A 135 -16.02 -27.00 -54.10
C GLU A 135 -15.84 -25.66 -53.37
N ASP A 136 -15.73 -24.52 -54.08
CA ASP A 136 -15.61 -23.17 -53.49
C ASP A 136 -16.73 -22.26 -54.01
N TYR A 137 -17.50 -21.70 -53.07
CA TYR A 137 -18.68 -20.86 -53.32
C TYR A 137 -18.40 -19.36 -53.26
N ARG A 138 -17.16 -18.95 -53.00
CA ARG A 138 -16.82 -17.56 -52.66
C ARG A 138 -17.33 -16.53 -53.66
N ASP A 139 -17.17 -16.81 -54.94
CA ASP A 139 -17.58 -15.88 -56.00
C ASP A 139 -19.11 -15.84 -56.19
N ALA A 140 -19.83 -16.85 -55.66
CA ALA A 140 -21.28 -16.97 -55.79
C ALA A 140 -22.05 -16.35 -54.62
N TYR A 141 -21.39 -15.96 -53.52
CA TYR A 141 -22.07 -15.44 -52.33
C TYR A 141 -22.89 -14.18 -52.61
N ALA A 142 -22.40 -13.30 -53.48
CA ALA A 142 -23.12 -12.08 -53.84
C ALA A 142 -24.42 -12.40 -54.59
N GLY A 143 -24.38 -13.28 -55.60
CA GLY A 143 -25.58 -13.80 -56.25
C GLY A 143 -26.54 -14.52 -55.29
N LEU A 144 -26.02 -15.33 -54.36
CA LEU A 144 -26.83 -15.99 -53.33
C LEU A 144 -27.51 -14.98 -52.39
N MET A 145 -26.86 -13.87 -52.04
CA MET A 145 -27.49 -12.79 -51.25
C MET A 145 -28.64 -12.11 -52.00
N VAL A 146 -28.47 -11.86 -53.30
CA VAL A 146 -29.55 -11.31 -54.14
C VAL A 146 -30.73 -12.27 -54.18
N LEU A 147 -30.47 -13.57 -54.40
CA LEU A 147 -31.51 -14.61 -54.38
C LEU A 147 -32.20 -14.74 -53.02
N ALA A 148 -31.48 -14.53 -51.92
CA ALA A 148 -32.06 -14.52 -50.57
C ALA A 148 -33.10 -13.40 -50.36
N GLY A 149 -33.01 -12.31 -51.11
CA GLY A 149 -34.00 -11.23 -51.15
C GLY A 149 -35.28 -11.57 -51.91
N THR A 150 -35.29 -12.68 -52.66
CA THR A 150 -36.44 -13.10 -53.49
C THR A 150 -37.26 -14.17 -52.78
N SER A 151 -38.58 -14.06 -52.73
CA SER A 151 -39.43 -15.05 -52.02
C SER A 151 -39.29 -16.48 -52.56
N THR A 152 -39.06 -16.62 -53.86
CA THR A 152 -39.02 -17.93 -54.55
C THR A 152 -37.74 -18.71 -54.28
N TYR A 153 -36.58 -18.03 -54.23
CA TYR A 153 -35.27 -18.69 -54.11
C TYR A 153 -34.62 -18.55 -52.73
N LYS A 154 -35.29 -17.83 -51.81
CA LYS A 154 -34.78 -17.53 -50.46
C LYS A 154 -34.26 -18.75 -49.72
N GLU A 155 -35.07 -19.79 -49.61
CA GLU A 155 -34.70 -20.99 -48.83
C GLU A 155 -33.60 -21.79 -49.50
N ARG A 156 -33.58 -21.85 -50.84
CA ARG A 156 -32.50 -22.52 -51.57
C ARG A 156 -31.17 -21.77 -51.40
N ALA A 157 -31.18 -20.44 -51.50
CA ALA A 157 -29.99 -19.63 -51.25
C ALA A 157 -29.49 -19.75 -49.79
N ARG A 158 -30.43 -19.86 -48.84
CA ARG A 158 -30.12 -20.12 -47.43
C ARG A 158 -29.35 -21.43 -47.24
N GLU A 159 -29.79 -22.50 -47.87
CA GLU A 159 -29.15 -23.83 -47.75
C GLU A 159 -27.71 -23.82 -48.23
N TYR A 160 -27.42 -23.22 -49.40
CA TYR A 160 -26.04 -23.11 -49.90
C TYR A 160 -25.15 -22.25 -48.98
N LEU A 161 -25.65 -21.12 -48.48
CA LEU A 161 -24.88 -20.28 -47.56
C LEU A 161 -24.61 -20.99 -46.22
N LEU A 162 -25.57 -21.77 -45.70
CA LEU A 162 -25.35 -22.61 -44.51
C LEU A 162 -24.34 -23.73 -44.80
N GLN A 163 -24.46 -24.41 -45.94
CA GLN A 163 -23.53 -25.46 -46.35
C GLN A 163 -22.10 -24.92 -46.42
N ALA A 164 -21.89 -23.78 -47.08
CA ALA A 164 -20.59 -23.12 -47.17
C ALA A 164 -20.03 -22.72 -45.79
N MET A 165 -20.88 -22.24 -44.88
CA MET A 165 -20.45 -21.84 -43.53
C MET A 165 -19.95 -23.02 -42.69
N PHE A 166 -20.54 -24.20 -42.85
CA PHE A 166 -20.25 -25.40 -42.05
C PHE A 166 -19.44 -26.48 -42.78
N SER A 167 -19.06 -26.26 -44.04
CA SER A 167 -18.23 -27.16 -44.84
C SER A 167 -16.86 -27.41 -44.19
N SER A 168 -16.39 -28.66 -44.24
CA SER A 168 -15.05 -29.06 -43.80
C SER A 168 -13.95 -28.76 -44.80
N ASN A 169 -14.32 -28.55 -46.07
CA ASN A 169 -13.37 -28.42 -47.19
C ASN A 169 -13.01 -26.96 -47.50
N ASP A 170 -13.77 -26.01 -46.98
CA ASP A 170 -13.53 -24.58 -47.18
C ASP A 170 -12.47 -24.01 -46.23
N ASN A 171 -11.62 -23.13 -46.75
CA ASN A 171 -10.69 -22.36 -45.92
C ASN A 171 -11.45 -21.38 -45.00
N ASN A 172 -10.84 -21.02 -43.86
CA ASN A 172 -11.50 -20.17 -42.85
C ASN A 172 -11.95 -18.80 -43.36
N ASN A 173 -11.30 -18.25 -44.40
CA ASN A 173 -11.69 -16.96 -44.98
C ASN A 173 -12.99 -17.11 -45.80
N SER A 174 -13.09 -18.13 -46.65
CA SER A 174 -14.31 -18.45 -47.41
C SER A 174 -15.51 -18.67 -46.49
N ARG A 175 -15.32 -19.38 -45.36
CA ARG A 175 -16.37 -19.57 -44.34
C ARG A 175 -16.77 -18.26 -43.65
N GLY A 176 -15.82 -17.36 -43.43
CA GLY A 176 -16.07 -16.03 -42.87
C GLY A 176 -16.91 -15.16 -43.82
N TYR A 177 -16.62 -15.20 -45.13
CA TYR A 177 -17.43 -14.53 -46.14
C TYR A 177 -18.84 -15.13 -46.24
N ALA A 178 -18.99 -16.45 -46.16
CA ALA A 178 -20.30 -17.11 -46.10
C ALA A 178 -21.12 -16.65 -44.89
N PHE A 179 -20.49 -16.58 -43.71
CA PHE A 179 -21.11 -16.05 -42.48
C PHE A 179 -21.58 -14.62 -42.66
N SER A 180 -20.72 -13.72 -43.15
CA SER A 180 -21.06 -12.31 -43.36
C SER A 180 -22.18 -12.13 -44.40
N SER A 181 -22.15 -12.94 -45.47
CA SER A 181 -23.18 -12.92 -46.51
C SER A 181 -24.53 -13.42 -45.99
N TYR A 182 -24.52 -14.49 -45.18
CA TYR A 182 -25.71 -14.98 -44.50
C TYR A 182 -26.30 -13.95 -43.52
N GLU A 183 -25.44 -13.34 -42.69
CA GLU A 183 -25.83 -12.27 -41.78
C GLU A 183 -26.47 -11.09 -42.52
N LYS A 184 -25.87 -10.64 -43.63
CA LYS A 184 -26.39 -9.54 -44.44
C LYS A 184 -27.72 -9.87 -45.12
N ALA A 185 -27.88 -11.11 -45.60
CA ALA A 185 -29.08 -11.55 -46.30
C ALA A 185 -30.28 -11.82 -45.36
N PHE A 186 -30.03 -12.38 -44.18
CA PHE A 186 -31.08 -12.93 -43.31
C PHE A 186 -31.21 -12.21 -41.96
N GLY A 187 -30.22 -11.43 -41.56
CA GLY A 187 -30.23 -10.66 -40.32
C GLY A 187 -29.84 -11.46 -39.08
N ALA A 188 -29.78 -10.74 -37.95
CA ALA A 188 -29.30 -11.26 -36.67
C ALA A 188 -30.19 -12.37 -36.08
N ASP A 189 -31.51 -12.29 -36.27
CA ASP A 189 -32.46 -13.29 -35.74
C ASP A 189 -32.19 -14.68 -36.32
N GLU A 190 -31.87 -14.75 -37.61
CA GLU A 190 -31.55 -16.01 -38.29
C GLU A 190 -30.19 -16.56 -37.87
N ILE A 191 -29.20 -15.69 -37.64
CA ILE A 191 -27.92 -16.07 -37.01
C ILE A 191 -28.16 -16.68 -35.63
N MET A 192 -29.05 -16.09 -34.83
CA MET A 192 -29.39 -16.61 -33.51
C MET A 192 -30.14 -17.95 -33.56
N LYS A 193 -30.88 -18.27 -34.63
CA LYS A 193 -31.48 -19.62 -34.79
C LYS A 193 -30.46 -20.73 -34.99
N ILE A 194 -29.27 -20.41 -35.50
CA ILE A 194 -28.20 -21.38 -35.79
C ILE A 194 -27.04 -21.31 -34.78
N HIS A 195 -27.20 -20.59 -33.67
CA HIS A 195 -26.15 -20.36 -32.67
C HIS A 195 -25.55 -21.65 -32.11
N GLU A 196 -26.37 -22.68 -31.86
CA GLU A 196 -25.90 -23.99 -31.38
C GLU A 196 -24.91 -24.61 -32.38
N ARG A 197 -25.28 -24.64 -33.67
CA ARG A 197 -24.42 -25.16 -34.74
C ARG A 197 -23.11 -24.38 -34.83
N ILE A 198 -23.17 -23.06 -34.67
CA ILE A 198 -21.99 -22.19 -34.68
C ILE A 198 -21.05 -22.56 -33.52
N ILE A 199 -21.54 -22.58 -32.28
CA ILE A 199 -20.74 -22.87 -31.09
C ILE A 199 -20.15 -24.29 -31.13
N LYS A 200 -20.91 -25.27 -31.60
CA LYS A 200 -20.47 -26.68 -31.64
C LYS A 200 -19.51 -26.98 -32.79
N ASN A 201 -19.67 -26.36 -33.97
CA ASN A 201 -18.99 -26.84 -35.18
C ASN A 201 -17.99 -25.86 -35.79
N ILE A 202 -18.03 -24.57 -35.43
CA ILE A 202 -17.13 -23.57 -36.00
C ILE A 202 -15.88 -23.42 -35.11
N LYS A 203 -14.71 -23.63 -35.72
CA LYS A 203 -13.39 -23.28 -35.17
C LYS A 203 -12.93 -22.00 -35.88
N SER A 204 -12.10 -21.15 -35.25
CA SER A 204 -11.46 -19.93 -35.81
C SER A 204 -12.13 -18.56 -35.53
N ASN A 205 -11.70 -17.52 -36.26
CA ASN A 205 -12.11 -16.11 -36.20
C ASN A 205 -13.64 -15.90 -36.25
N ILE A 206 -14.36 -16.80 -36.92
CA ILE A 206 -15.83 -16.74 -37.00
C ILE A 206 -16.44 -16.96 -35.61
N LEU A 207 -15.91 -17.92 -34.84
CA LEU A 207 -16.34 -18.12 -33.44
C LEU A 207 -16.01 -16.88 -32.60
N SER A 208 -14.84 -16.25 -32.81
CA SER A 208 -14.48 -14.98 -32.16
C SER A 208 -15.52 -13.90 -32.46
N TYR A 209 -15.85 -13.69 -33.74
CA TYR A 209 -16.80 -12.67 -34.17
C TYR A 209 -18.19 -12.95 -33.58
N PHE A 210 -18.66 -14.20 -33.70
CA PHE A 210 -19.94 -14.62 -33.14
C PHE A 210 -19.98 -14.38 -31.62
N VAL A 211 -18.95 -14.78 -30.89
CA VAL A 211 -18.88 -14.58 -29.44
C VAL A 211 -18.90 -13.09 -29.07
N PHE A 212 -18.04 -12.27 -29.66
CA PHE A 212 -17.94 -10.87 -29.26
C PHE A 212 -19.11 -10.01 -29.73
N TYR A 213 -19.74 -10.34 -30.85
CA TYR A 213 -20.82 -9.53 -31.41
C TYR A 213 -22.22 -10.05 -31.04
N TYR A 214 -22.41 -11.37 -31.03
CA TYR A 214 -23.72 -11.97 -30.80
C TYR A 214 -23.91 -12.44 -29.36
N VAL A 215 -22.99 -13.24 -28.83
CA VAL A 215 -23.14 -13.78 -27.46
C VAL A 215 -23.24 -12.64 -26.45
N LEU A 216 -22.38 -11.61 -26.55
CA LEU A 216 -22.41 -10.48 -25.63
C LEU A 216 -23.69 -9.64 -25.72
N LYS A 217 -24.32 -9.57 -26.90
CA LYS A 217 -25.45 -8.67 -27.17
C LYS A 217 -26.82 -9.33 -27.03
N TYR A 218 -26.96 -10.59 -27.42
CA TYR A 218 -28.24 -11.29 -27.48
C TYR A 218 -28.33 -12.37 -26.40
N ASP A 219 -29.51 -12.54 -25.82
CA ASP A 219 -29.78 -13.56 -24.82
C ASP A 219 -30.42 -14.79 -25.46
N ALA A 220 -29.80 -15.95 -25.26
CA ALA A 220 -30.41 -17.25 -25.53
C ALA A 220 -30.29 -18.13 -24.28
N PRO A 221 -31.37 -18.84 -23.86
CA PRO A 221 -31.41 -19.55 -22.57
C PRO A 221 -30.31 -20.62 -22.40
N ASP A 222 -29.95 -21.29 -23.47
CA ASP A 222 -28.98 -22.39 -23.56
C ASP A 222 -27.56 -21.93 -23.90
N MET A 223 -27.35 -20.64 -24.17
CA MET A 223 -26.06 -20.07 -24.58
C MET A 223 -24.93 -20.39 -23.60
N LEU A 224 -25.16 -20.17 -22.29
CA LEU A 224 -24.15 -20.46 -21.27
C LEU A 224 -23.82 -21.95 -21.20
N SER A 225 -24.82 -22.83 -21.26
CA SER A 225 -24.59 -24.28 -21.27
C SER A 225 -23.77 -24.72 -22.47
N LEU A 226 -24.08 -24.22 -23.67
CA LEU A 226 -23.36 -24.54 -24.90
C LEU A 226 -21.90 -24.09 -24.83
N LEU A 227 -21.65 -22.89 -24.29
CA LEU A 227 -20.29 -22.37 -24.08
C LEU A 227 -19.51 -23.26 -23.10
N LYS A 228 -20.11 -23.67 -21.98
CA LYS A 228 -19.46 -24.56 -21.00
C LYS A 228 -19.18 -25.95 -21.57
N GLU A 229 -20.15 -26.54 -22.27
CA GLU A 229 -20.00 -27.84 -22.95
C GLU A 229 -18.83 -27.76 -23.94
N ARG A 230 -18.81 -26.71 -24.78
CA ARG A 230 -17.74 -26.53 -25.75
C ARG A 230 -16.37 -26.33 -25.10
N LEU A 231 -16.29 -25.51 -24.05
CA LEU A 231 -15.03 -25.24 -23.34
C LEU A 231 -14.40 -26.52 -22.75
N ALA A 232 -15.24 -27.45 -22.28
CA ALA A 232 -14.80 -28.70 -21.64
C ALA A 232 -14.17 -29.69 -22.63
N VAL A 233 -14.57 -29.66 -23.91
CA VAL A 233 -14.14 -30.64 -24.92
C VAL A 233 -13.22 -30.09 -26.01
N ASP A 234 -13.16 -28.75 -26.20
CA ASP A 234 -12.35 -28.14 -27.26
C ASP A 234 -10.85 -28.22 -26.93
N THR A 235 -10.03 -28.62 -27.91
CA THR A 235 -8.57 -28.71 -27.80
C THR A 235 -7.84 -27.45 -28.27
N SER A 236 -8.55 -26.50 -28.91
CA SER A 236 -7.98 -25.25 -29.39
C SER A 236 -7.87 -24.21 -28.27
N VAL A 237 -6.65 -23.85 -27.88
CA VAL A 237 -6.37 -22.81 -26.88
C VAL A 237 -7.07 -21.49 -27.23
N THR A 238 -7.03 -21.07 -28.50
CA THR A 238 -7.70 -19.85 -28.98
C THR A 238 -9.22 -19.91 -28.78
N CYS A 239 -9.88 -21.02 -29.14
CA CYS A 239 -11.33 -21.16 -28.98
C CYS A 239 -11.73 -21.19 -27.50
N ARG A 240 -10.98 -21.94 -26.68
CA ARG A 240 -11.17 -21.98 -25.22
C ARG A 240 -11.04 -20.58 -24.61
N TYR A 241 -10.02 -19.82 -25.01
CA TYR A 241 -9.81 -18.44 -24.57
C TYR A 241 -11.00 -17.52 -24.92
N ILE A 242 -11.46 -17.55 -26.18
CA ILE A 242 -12.62 -16.75 -26.63
C ILE A 242 -13.87 -17.08 -25.80
N ILE A 243 -14.14 -18.37 -25.60
CA ILE A 243 -15.29 -18.84 -24.83
C ILE A 243 -15.18 -18.42 -23.36
N SER A 244 -14.00 -18.58 -22.74
CA SER A 244 -13.75 -18.12 -21.37
C SER A 244 -14.02 -16.63 -21.23
N ARG A 245 -13.57 -15.80 -22.19
CA ARG A 245 -13.86 -14.35 -22.19
C ARG A 245 -15.35 -14.05 -22.31
N ALA A 246 -16.09 -14.79 -23.13
CA ALA A 246 -17.54 -14.64 -23.24
C ALA A 246 -18.25 -14.86 -21.89
N ILE A 247 -17.90 -15.97 -21.22
CA ILE A 247 -18.45 -16.35 -19.92
C ILE A 247 -18.12 -15.27 -18.89
N ILE A 248 -16.89 -14.78 -18.89
CA ILE A 248 -16.44 -13.72 -17.99
C ILE A 248 -17.19 -12.41 -18.21
N LEU A 249 -17.33 -11.95 -19.46
CA LEU A 249 -17.87 -10.62 -19.76
C LEU A 249 -19.39 -10.56 -19.61
N LYS A 250 -20.11 -11.62 -20.00
CA LYS A 250 -21.57 -11.64 -19.98
C LYS A 250 -22.16 -12.36 -18.77
N TYR A 251 -21.55 -13.46 -18.36
CA TYR A 251 -22.08 -14.35 -17.33
C TYR A 251 -21.24 -14.28 -16.05
N HIS A 252 -20.74 -13.09 -15.71
CA HIS A 252 -19.86 -12.90 -14.56
C HIS A 252 -20.58 -13.19 -13.24
N ASN A 253 -20.21 -14.27 -12.56
CA ASN A 253 -20.66 -14.60 -11.21
C ASN A 253 -19.71 -15.62 -10.56
N PRO A 254 -19.77 -15.79 -9.23
CA PRO A 254 -18.88 -16.70 -8.51
C PRO A 254 -18.83 -18.13 -9.06
N VAL A 255 -19.98 -18.76 -9.34
CA VAL A 255 -20.02 -20.16 -9.83
C VAL A 255 -19.39 -20.31 -11.21
N ASN A 256 -19.61 -19.34 -12.11
CA ASN A 256 -19.01 -19.38 -13.45
C ASN A 256 -17.51 -19.13 -13.42
N ILE A 257 -17.02 -18.26 -12.52
CA ILE A 257 -15.59 -18.04 -12.34
C ILE A 257 -14.91 -19.26 -11.71
N ASP A 258 -15.55 -19.92 -10.75
CA ASP A 258 -15.03 -21.17 -10.19
C ASP A 258 -14.95 -22.28 -11.25
N PHE A 259 -16.02 -22.44 -12.06
CA PHE A 259 -16.02 -23.37 -13.19
C PHE A 259 -14.86 -23.11 -14.16
N LEU A 260 -14.61 -21.84 -14.53
CA LEU A 260 -13.50 -21.49 -15.40
C LEU A 260 -12.16 -21.87 -14.77
N LYS A 261 -11.91 -21.52 -13.50
CA LYS A 261 -10.68 -21.89 -12.79
C LYS A 261 -10.41 -23.39 -12.81
N GLN A 262 -11.43 -24.20 -12.47
CA GLN A 262 -11.31 -25.64 -12.49
C GLN A 262 -10.98 -26.17 -13.89
N THR A 263 -11.58 -25.56 -14.92
CA THR A 263 -11.41 -25.97 -16.33
C THR A 263 -10.07 -25.51 -16.92
N THR A 264 -9.56 -24.35 -16.52
CA THR A 264 -8.30 -23.77 -17.02
C THR A 264 -7.06 -24.31 -16.30
N ASN A 265 -7.18 -24.80 -15.06
CA ASN A 265 -6.05 -25.28 -14.26
C ASN A 265 -5.19 -26.37 -14.93
N ASN A 266 -5.79 -27.14 -15.84
CA ASN A 266 -5.10 -28.22 -16.56
C ASN A 266 -4.37 -27.74 -17.83
N ASP A 267 -4.43 -26.45 -18.18
CA ASP A 267 -3.79 -25.85 -19.35
C ASP A 267 -3.00 -24.60 -18.93
N PRO A 268 -1.65 -24.66 -18.87
CA PRO A 268 -0.81 -23.58 -18.35
C PRO A 268 -0.97 -22.24 -19.10
N LEU A 269 -1.19 -22.28 -20.43
CA LEU A 269 -1.36 -21.08 -21.24
C LEU A 269 -2.70 -20.41 -20.92
N LEU A 270 -3.78 -21.20 -20.92
CA LEU A 270 -5.11 -20.69 -20.59
C LEU A 270 -5.21 -20.24 -19.14
N LYS A 271 -4.53 -20.94 -18.22
CA LYS A 271 -4.41 -20.55 -16.82
C LYS A 271 -3.72 -19.20 -16.67
N LYS A 272 -2.59 -18.97 -17.34
CA LYS A 272 -1.87 -17.70 -17.30
C LYS A 272 -2.73 -16.54 -17.81
N GLU A 273 -3.43 -16.73 -18.91
CA GLU A 273 -4.35 -15.73 -19.47
C GLU A 273 -5.51 -15.42 -18.50
N PHE A 274 -6.12 -16.46 -17.94
CA PHE A 274 -7.18 -16.31 -16.95
C PHE A 274 -6.68 -15.60 -15.69
N GLU A 275 -5.50 -15.96 -15.19
CA GLU A 275 -4.87 -15.33 -14.03
C GLU A 275 -4.54 -13.86 -14.34
N SER A 276 -3.98 -13.53 -15.51
CA SER A 276 -3.72 -12.14 -15.89
C SER A 276 -5.00 -11.30 -15.83
N TRP A 277 -6.09 -11.80 -16.42
CA TRP A 277 -7.37 -11.12 -16.42
C TRP A 277 -7.97 -11.01 -15.01
N PHE A 278 -7.84 -12.07 -14.20
CA PHE A 278 -8.44 -12.12 -12.87
C PHE A 278 -7.60 -11.40 -11.80
N GLN A 279 -6.29 -11.20 -12.02
CA GLN A 279 -5.37 -10.51 -11.09
C GLN A 279 -5.44 -8.99 -11.19
N GLU A 280 -5.89 -8.42 -12.31
CA GLU A 280 -5.91 -6.97 -12.54
C GLU A 280 -6.86 -6.17 -11.62
N GLN A 281 -7.62 -6.82 -10.73
CA GLN A 281 -8.55 -6.17 -9.79
C GLN A 281 -9.55 -5.18 -10.43
N GLU A 282 -9.66 -5.13 -11.75
CA GLU A 282 -10.57 -4.19 -12.40
C GLU A 282 -12.03 -4.65 -12.17
N PRO A 283 -12.86 -3.78 -11.57
CA PRO A 283 -14.28 -4.06 -11.45
C PRO A 283 -14.88 -4.16 -12.87
N ILE A 284 -15.62 -5.23 -13.18
CA ILE A 284 -16.28 -5.35 -14.49
C ILE A 284 -17.24 -4.19 -14.70
N VAL A 285 -17.17 -3.54 -15.86
CA VAL A 285 -18.10 -2.47 -16.18
C VAL A 285 -19.52 -3.03 -16.24
N ILE A 286 -20.34 -2.70 -15.24
CA ILE A 286 -21.75 -3.08 -15.21
C ILE A 286 -22.54 -2.04 -15.99
N ASN A 287 -23.58 -2.50 -16.71
CA ASN A 287 -24.52 -1.62 -17.38
C ASN A 287 -25.09 -0.56 -16.39
N LYS A 288 -24.97 0.72 -16.78
CA LYS A 288 -25.41 1.87 -15.98
C LYS A 288 -26.92 1.91 -15.76
N ASP A 289 -27.69 1.26 -16.64
CA ASP A 289 -29.15 1.23 -16.57
C ASP A 289 -29.71 0.27 -15.49
N ILE A 290 -28.87 -0.63 -14.97
CA ILE A 290 -29.29 -1.53 -13.88
C ILE A 290 -29.46 -0.73 -12.60
N ASN A 291 -30.63 -0.80 -11.99
CA ASN A 291 -30.94 -0.03 -10.78
C ASN A 291 -30.40 -0.69 -9.50
N ALA A 292 -30.41 0.05 -8.39
CA ALA A 292 -29.87 -0.42 -7.10
C ALA A 292 -30.58 -1.68 -6.55
N ILE A 293 -31.88 -1.87 -6.82
CA ILE A 293 -32.62 -3.07 -6.37
C ILE A 293 -32.10 -4.31 -7.11
N GLN A 294 -32.01 -4.24 -8.44
CA GLN A 294 -31.51 -5.35 -9.27
C GLN A 294 -30.06 -5.73 -8.94
N LEU A 295 -29.21 -4.73 -8.66
CA LEU A 295 -27.84 -4.99 -8.20
C LEU A 295 -27.82 -5.62 -6.80
N THR A 296 -28.70 -5.19 -5.90
CA THR A 296 -28.82 -5.80 -4.57
C THR A 296 -29.25 -7.26 -4.65
N ASP A 297 -30.22 -7.59 -5.51
CA ASP A 297 -30.63 -8.98 -5.75
C ASP A 297 -29.49 -9.82 -6.35
N SER A 298 -28.70 -9.25 -7.26
CA SER A 298 -27.51 -9.91 -7.81
C SER A 298 -26.45 -10.17 -6.74
N LEU A 299 -26.20 -9.20 -5.84
CA LEU A 299 -25.28 -9.37 -4.72
C LEU A 299 -25.75 -10.46 -3.74
N ILE A 300 -27.06 -10.59 -3.49
CA ILE A 300 -27.64 -11.68 -2.69
C ILE A 300 -27.36 -13.04 -3.34
N ILE A 301 -27.50 -13.15 -4.66
CA ILE A 301 -27.16 -14.36 -5.40
C ILE A 301 -25.67 -14.66 -5.27
N TYR A 302 -24.80 -13.67 -5.47
CA TYR A 302 -23.35 -13.85 -5.36
C TYR A 302 -22.93 -14.25 -3.95
N HIS A 303 -23.51 -13.64 -2.92
CA HIS A 303 -23.31 -14.02 -1.51
C HIS A 303 -23.61 -15.52 -1.30
N THR A 304 -24.76 -15.98 -1.78
CA THR A 304 -25.18 -17.38 -1.66
C THR A 304 -24.21 -18.31 -2.39
N GLN A 305 -23.80 -17.94 -3.60
CA GLN A 305 -22.85 -18.71 -4.39
C GLN A 305 -21.47 -18.77 -3.73
N CYS A 306 -20.93 -17.64 -3.27
CA CYS A 306 -19.66 -17.60 -2.54
C CYS A 306 -19.70 -18.49 -1.29
N LYS A 307 -20.86 -18.55 -0.59
CA LYS A 307 -21.01 -19.46 0.54
C LYS A 307 -20.98 -20.93 0.10
N SER A 308 -21.66 -21.31 -0.98
CA SER A 308 -21.62 -22.69 -1.50
C SER A 308 -20.24 -23.14 -1.99
N LEU A 309 -19.42 -22.18 -2.46
CA LEU A 309 -18.06 -22.42 -2.93
C LEU A 309 -17.01 -22.41 -1.80
N ASN A 310 -17.44 -22.26 -0.54
CA ASN A 310 -16.54 -22.07 0.62
C ASN A 310 -15.61 -20.84 0.49
N TRP A 311 -16.03 -19.82 -0.25
CA TRP A 311 -15.33 -18.53 -0.36
C TRP A 311 -15.71 -17.54 0.74
N LEU A 312 -16.75 -17.88 1.51
CA LEU A 312 -17.23 -17.12 2.65
C LEU A 312 -17.26 -18.03 3.89
N GLY A 313 -16.95 -17.45 5.04
CA GLY A 313 -16.91 -18.10 6.36
C GLY A 313 -18.22 -18.79 6.78
N ASP A 314 -18.29 -19.21 8.04
CA ASP A 314 -19.35 -20.08 8.55
C ASP A 314 -20.81 -19.57 8.35
N ALA A 315 -21.79 -20.42 8.69
CA ALA A 315 -23.21 -20.10 8.51
C ALA A 315 -23.67 -18.90 9.35
N ILE A 316 -23.05 -18.65 10.51
CA ILE A 316 -23.40 -17.53 11.39
C ILE A 316 -22.95 -16.22 10.73
N PHE A 317 -21.69 -16.18 10.29
CA PHE A 317 -21.13 -15.02 9.59
C PHE A 317 -21.91 -14.72 8.29
N SER A 318 -22.19 -15.75 7.50
CA SER A 318 -22.98 -15.61 6.28
C SER A 318 -24.40 -15.08 6.55
N SER A 319 -25.06 -15.54 7.61
CA SER A 319 -26.41 -15.08 7.97
C SER A 319 -26.45 -13.62 8.41
N GLN A 320 -25.43 -13.17 9.14
CA GLN A 320 -25.29 -11.76 9.53
C GLN A 320 -25.21 -10.85 8.30
N LEU A 321 -24.36 -11.21 7.34
CA LEU A 321 -24.19 -10.49 6.08
C LEU A 321 -25.45 -10.51 5.21
N GLN A 322 -26.09 -11.68 5.09
CA GLN A 322 -27.35 -11.84 4.35
C GLN A 322 -28.47 -10.96 4.93
N THR A 323 -28.51 -10.80 6.26
CA THR A 323 -29.46 -9.91 6.94
C THR A 323 -29.31 -8.46 6.46
N LEU A 324 -28.07 -7.95 6.36
CA LEU A 324 -27.80 -6.60 5.87
C LEU A 324 -28.24 -6.39 4.41
N LEU A 325 -28.03 -7.39 3.55
CA LEU A 325 -28.49 -7.33 2.15
C LEU A 325 -30.03 -7.32 2.05
N ASN A 326 -30.69 -8.14 2.86
CA ASN A 326 -32.16 -8.17 2.91
C ASN A 326 -32.74 -6.87 3.48
N GLU A 327 -32.10 -6.27 4.47
CA GLU A 327 -32.45 -4.93 4.96
C GLU A 327 -32.28 -3.87 3.88
N ALA A 328 -31.15 -3.87 3.17
CA ALA A 328 -30.91 -2.93 2.07
C ALA A 328 -32.01 -3.04 1.01
N ARG A 329 -32.35 -4.26 0.59
CA ARG A 329 -33.45 -4.53 -0.35
C ARG A 329 -34.80 -4.01 0.16
N THR A 330 -35.12 -4.26 1.42
CA THR A 330 -36.38 -3.80 2.05
C THR A 330 -36.45 -2.27 2.10
N LYS A 331 -35.34 -1.60 2.44
CA LYS A 331 -35.24 -0.15 2.46
C LYS A 331 -35.36 0.47 1.07
N LEU A 332 -34.76 -0.15 0.05
CA LEU A 332 -34.93 0.30 -1.34
C LEU A 332 -36.38 0.19 -1.81
N ASN A 333 -37.04 -0.94 -1.52
CA ASN A 333 -38.45 -1.14 -1.87
C ASN A 333 -39.41 -0.18 -1.15
N SER A 334 -39.01 0.38 -0.01
CA SER A 334 -39.79 1.37 0.75
C SER A 334 -39.35 2.83 0.50
N GLY A 335 -38.38 3.06 -0.40
CA GLY A 335 -37.91 4.41 -0.75
C GLY A 335 -36.87 5.02 0.20
N ASP A 336 -36.37 4.28 1.19
CA ASP A 336 -35.30 4.72 2.11
C ASP A 336 -33.90 4.48 1.52
N SER A 337 -33.57 5.22 0.45
CA SER A 337 -32.28 5.06 -0.26
C SER A 337 -31.06 5.35 0.62
N LEU A 338 -31.16 6.29 1.58
CA LEU A 338 -30.08 6.57 2.52
C LEU A 338 -29.89 5.42 3.50
N GLY A 339 -30.97 4.88 4.07
CA GLY A 339 -30.89 3.70 4.92
C GLY A 339 -30.35 2.46 4.19
N ALA A 340 -30.67 2.31 2.90
CA ALA A 340 -30.11 1.26 2.06
C ALA A 340 -28.60 1.44 1.86
N ALA A 341 -28.13 2.67 1.60
CA ALA A 341 -26.70 2.97 1.46
C ALA A 341 -25.92 2.61 2.73
N ILE A 342 -26.49 2.88 3.91
CA ILE A 342 -25.91 2.51 5.20
C ILE A 342 -25.78 0.97 5.32
N SER A 343 -26.84 0.20 5.02
CA SER A 343 -26.80 -1.27 5.10
C SER A 343 -25.78 -1.88 4.12
N VAL A 344 -25.71 -1.37 2.88
CA VAL A 344 -24.74 -1.83 1.87
C VAL A 344 -23.31 -1.48 2.29
N LYS A 345 -23.08 -0.28 2.82
CA LYS A 345 -21.75 0.12 3.30
C LYS A 345 -21.30 -0.69 4.51
N GLN A 346 -22.22 -1.00 5.42
CA GLN A 346 -21.95 -1.88 6.55
C GLN A 346 -21.59 -3.30 6.11
N TYR A 347 -22.32 -3.85 5.13
CA TYR A 347 -21.99 -5.14 4.52
C TYR A 347 -20.55 -5.12 3.96
N GLN A 348 -20.23 -4.11 3.16
CA GLN A 348 -18.90 -3.95 2.56
C GLN A 348 -17.79 -3.81 3.60
N ALA A 349 -18.02 -3.06 4.68
CA ALA A 349 -17.05 -2.89 5.76
C ALA A 349 -16.76 -4.21 6.49
N ILE A 350 -17.80 -5.00 6.79
CA ILE A 350 -17.64 -6.32 7.43
C ILE A 350 -16.86 -7.28 6.53
N ILE A 351 -17.10 -7.26 5.22
CA ILE A 351 -16.32 -8.05 4.24
C ILE A 351 -14.84 -7.65 4.26
N ASN A 352 -14.55 -6.34 4.27
CA ASN A 352 -13.17 -5.83 4.32
C ASN A 352 -12.42 -6.27 5.57
N THR A 353 -13.04 -6.11 6.75
CA THR A 353 -12.47 -6.57 8.02
C THR A 353 -12.22 -8.07 8.00
N ALA A 354 -13.21 -8.87 7.57
CA ALA A 354 -13.06 -10.33 7.53
C ALA A 354 -11.97 -10.79 6.55
N TYR A 355 -11.80 -10.12 5.41
CA TYR A 355 -10.71 -10.41 4.47
C TYR A 355 -9.34 -10.08 5.07
N ALA A 356 -9.18 -8.91 5.70
CA ALA A 356 -7.94 -8.52 6.37
C ALA A 356 -7.56 -9.48 7.52
N ASP A 357 -8.56 -9.99 8.24
CA ASP A 357 -8.37 -10.93 9.36
C ASP A 357 -8.18 -12.39 8.92
N SER A 358 -8.37 -12.72 7.64
CA SER A 358 -8.35 -14.10 7.12
C SER A 358 -6.98 -14.80 7.22
N LEU A 359 -5.94 -14.10 7.68
CA LEU A 359 -4.63 -14.66 8.02
C LEU A 359 -4.59 -15.34 9.40
N ASN A 360 -5.62 -15.14 10.22
CA ASN A 360 -5.80 -15.81 11.50
C ASN A 360 -6.84 -16.91 11.29
N ASN A 361 -6.56 -18.16 11.71
CA ASN A 361 -7.42 -19.37 11.54
C ASN A 361 -8.86 -19.23 12.13
N ASN A 362 -9.65 -18.31 11.60
CA ASN A 362 -10.95 -17.88 12.09
C ASN A 362 -12.05 -18.46 11.20
N THR A 363 -13.19 -18.81 11.79
CA THR A 363 -14.37 -19.26 11.04
C THR A 363 -15.04 -18.11 10.28
N LYS A 364 -14.73 -16.86 10.64
CA LYS A 364 -15.08 -15.63 9.90
C LYS A 364 -13.96 -15.25 8.94
N PHE A 365 -14.12 -15.63 7.68
CA PHE A 365 -13.16 -15.31 6.62
C PHE A 365 -13.87 -14.98 5.32
N VAL A 366 -13.14 -14.34 4.41
CA VAL A 366 -13.50 -14.14 3.01
C VAL A 366 -12.26 -14.50 2.20
N THR A 367 -12.36 -15.39 1.22
CA THR A 367 -11.20 -15.72 0.37
C THR A 367 -10.88 -14.57 -0.58
N ALA A 368 -9.68 -14.53 -1.15
CA ALA A 368 -9.33 -13.54 -2.18
C ALA A 368 -10.32 -13.56 -3.37
N ASP A 369 -10.89 -14.73 -3.66
CA ASP A 369 -11.89 -14.91 -4.72
C ASP A 369 -13.25 -14.37 -4.32
N GLY A 370 -13.72 -14.71 -3.12
CA GLY A 370 -14.96 -14.15 -2.56
C GLY A 370 -14.89 -12.63 -2.44
N TYR A 371 -13.74 -12.09 -2.02
CA TYR A 371 -13.53 -10.67 -1.83
C TYR A 371 -13.82 -9.86 -3.10
N LYS A 372 -13.41 -10.37 -4.27
CA LYS A 372 -13.61 -9.70 -5.56
C LYS A 372 -15.09 -9.45 -5.88
N PHE A 373 -15.96 -10.35 -5.48
CA PHE A 373 -17.41 -10.20 -5.67
C PHE A 373 -18.06 -9.47 -4.49
N LEU A 374 -17.71 -9.83 -3.26
CA LEU A 374 -18.44 -9.36 -2.08
C LEU A 374 -18.01 -7.97 -1.62
N TYR A 375 -16.81 -7.49 -2.00
CA TYR A 375 -16.34 -6.15 -1.64
C TYR A 375 -16.53 -5.11 -2.76
N TYR A 376 -16.10 -5.43 -3.98
CA TYR A 376 -16.16 -4.49 -5.11
C TYR A 376 -17.57 -4.32 -5.67
N TYR A 377 -18.35 -5.41 -5.80
CA TYR A 377 -19.71 -5.33 -6.36
C TYR A 377 -20.66 -4.39 -5.60
N PRO A 378 -20.65 -4.33 -4.25
CA PRO A 378 -21.41 -3.32 -3.51
C PRO A 378 -21.14 -1.87 -3.93
N GLN A 379 -19.98 -1.53 -4.51
CA GLN A 379 -19.70 -0.16 -4.97
C GLN A 379 -20.68 0.29 -6.04
N TYR A 380 -21.04 -0.59 -6.99
CA TYR A 380 -22.02 -0.25 -8.02
C TYR A 380 -23.39 0.09 -7.43
N ILE A 381 -23.76 -0.56 -6.33
CA ILE A 381 -24.99 -0.25 -5.59
C ILE A 381 -24.84 1.13 -4.95
N LEU A 382 -23.73 1.39 -4.25
CA LEU A 382 -23.48 2.68 -3.58
C LEU A 382 -23.42 3.87 -4.55
N GLU A 383 -22.89 3.69 -5.75
CA GLU A 383 -22.88 4.70 -6.82
C GLU A 383 -24.28 5.13 -7.28
N ARG A 384 -25.31 4.31 -7.01
CA ARG A 384 -26.71 4.58 -7.36
C ARG A 384 -27.53 5.07 -6.16
N LEU A 385 -26.88 5.29 -5.01
CA LEU A 385 -27.51 5.74 -3.78
C LEU A 385 -26.94 7.08 -3.30
N PRO A 386 -27.63 7.80 -2.40
CA PRO A 386 -27.09 9.01 -1.81
C PRO A 386 -25.76 8.77 -1.10
N SER A 387 -24.79 9.67 -1.31
CA SER A 387 -23.49 9.61 -0.66
C SER A 387 -23.60 9.77 0.86
N LEU A 388 -22.90 8.94 1.60
CA LEU A 388 -22.80 9.07 3.06
C LEU A 388 -21.88 10.24 3.44
N PRO A 389 -22.14 10.93 4.57
CA PRO A 389 -21.24 11.98 5.05
C PRO A 389 -19.82 11.45 5.25
N THR A 390 -18.82 12.20 4.76
CA THR A 390 -17.42 11.77 4.75
C THR A 390 -16.57 12.60 5.72
N VAL A 391 -15.66 11.91 6.40
CA VAL A 391 -14.62 12.50 7.25
C VAL A 391 -13.27 11.99 6.76
N LYS A 392 -12.24 12.85 6.77
CA LYS A 392 -10.88 12.48 6.35
C LYS A 392 -9.88 12.69 7.48
N LEU A 393 -8.99 11.73 7.68
CA LEU A 393 -7.74 11.91 8.42
C LEU A 393 -6.66 12.28 7.40
N ILE A 394 -6.05 13.45 7.57
CA ILE A 394 -4.99 13.96 6.70
C ILE A 394 -3.73 14.28 7.51
N ASN A 395 -2.58 14.14 6.88
CA ASN A 395 -1.29 14.51 7.46
C ASN A 395 -1.10 16.04 7.48
N SER A 396 0.03 16.49 8.03
CA SER A 396 0.42 17.90 8.05
C SER A 396 0.51 18.57 6.67
N THR A 397 0.73 17.81 5.59
CA THR A 397 0.79 18.32 4.20
C THR A 397 -0.57 18.30 3.48
N GLY A 398 -1.63 17.81 4.11
CA GLY A 398 -2.97 17.71 3.53
C GLY A 398 -3.26 16.41 2.77
N THR A 399 -2.35 15.42 2.79
CA THR A 399 -2.52 14.11 2.16
C THR A 399 -3.28 13.17 3.07
N ALA A 400 -4.14 12.30 2.52
CA ALA A 400 -4.85 11.29 3.28
C ALA A 400 -3.88 10.36 4.04
N LEU A 401 -4.22 10.04 5.29
CA LEU A 401 -3.36 9.34 6.24
C LEU A 401 -4.07 8.08 6.77
N PRO A 402 -3.57 6.86 6.47
CA PRO A 402 -4.17 5.62 6.94
C PRO A 402 -3.88 5.36 8.43
N GLY A 403 -4.59 4.39 9.01
CA GLY A 403 -4.37 3.91 10.38
C GLY A 403 -5.10 4.70 11.48
N GLY A 404 -5.97 5.63 11.11
CA GLY A 404 -6.92 6.25 12.03
C GLY A 404 -8.15 5.37 12.29
N ASN A 405 -8.80 5.58 13.42
CA ASN A 405 -10.12 5.04 13.71
C ASN A 405 -11.07 6.19 14.06
N LEU A 406 -12.19 6.28 13.34
CA LEU A 406 -13.19 7.31 13.58
C LEU A 406 -14.44 6.71 14.24
N GLN A 407 -14.92 7.38 15.27
CA GLN A 407 -16.21 7.12 15.90
C GLN A 407 -17.10 8.37 15.81
N TYR A 408 -18.41 8.17 15.75
CA TYR A 408 -19.42 9.23 15.85
C TYR A 408 -20.44 8.91 16.94
N TYR A 409 -20.99 9.94 17.57
CA TYR A 409 -21.91 9.80 18.69
C TYR A 409 -23.37 9.96 18.26
N GLU A 410 -24.20 8.95 18.56
CA GLU A 410 -25.65 8.92 18.33
C GLU A 410 -26.31 8.12 19.48
N GLY A 411 -26.36 8.74 20.67
CA GLY A 411 -26.77 8.09 21.93
C GLY A 411 -25.68 7.20 22.56
N PHE A 412 -24.87 6.56 21.71
CA PHE A 412 -23.63 5.86 22.05
C PHE A 412 -22.59 6.06 20.94
N TRP A 413 -21.32 5.74 21.22
CA TRP A 413 -20.25 5.81 20.22
C TRP A 413 -20.36 4.64 19.25
N LYS A 414 -20.41 4.98 17.95
CA LYS A 414 -20.44 4.03 16.84
C LYS A 414 -19.21 4.22 15.98
N ASP A 415 -18.65 3.13 15.47
CA ASP A 415 -17.56 3.20 14.52
C ASP A 415 -18.07 3.68 13.15
N ALA A 416 -17.30 4.56 12.52
CA ALA A 416 -17.53 4.93 11.13
C ALA A 416 -17.04 3.81 10.20
N PHE A 417 -17.53 3.80 8.96
CA PHE A 417 -17.04 2.87 7.95
C PHE A 417 -15.70 3.37 7.42
N ASP A 418 -14.62 2.69 7.80
CA ASP A 418 -13.24 2.97 7.36
C ASP A 418 -12.97 2.32 5.99
N ASP A 419 -12.39 3.11 5.07
CA ASP A 419 -11.96 2.62 3.76
C ASP A 419 -10.52 2.12 3.72
N GLY A 420 -9.77 2.27 4.82
CA GLY A 420 -8.38 1.85 4.98
C GLY A 420 -7.35 2.89 4.50
N TRP A 421 -7.78 4.00 3.90
CA TRP A 421 -6.93 5.01 3.28
C TRP A 421 -7.07 6.39 3.93
N GLY A 422 -7.67 6.44 5.12
CA GLY A 422 -7.89 7.68 5.87
C GLY A 422 -9.21 8.37 5.53
N TYR A 423 -10.14 7.72 4.83
CA TYR A 423 -11.48 8.22 4.61
C TYR A 423 -12.49 7.38 5.38
N PHE A 424 -13.45 8.07 5.97
CA PHE A 424 -14.46 7.46 6.82
C PHE A 424 -15.85 7.92 6.38
N SER A 425 -16.77 6.98 6.22
CA SER A 425 -18.18 7.28 5.92
C SER A 425 -19.03 7.09 7.18
N LEU A 426 -19.93 8.04 7.46
CA LEU A 426 -20.80 8.00 8.64
C LEU A 426 -22.13 7.29 8.32
N GLY A 427 -22.45 6.26 9.09
CA GLY A 427 -23.69 5.49 8.96
C GLY A 427 -24.89 6.09 9.71
N THR A 428 -25.12 7.40 9.62
CA THR A 428 -26.17 8.10 10.38
C THR A 428 -27.12 8.89 9.46
N LYS A 429 -28.35 9.08 9.94
CA LYS A 429 -29.34 10.00 9.34
C LYS A 429 -29.35 11.39 10.00
N LEU A 430 -28.57 11.59 11.07
CA LEU A 430 -28.46 12.88 11.74
C LEU A 430 -27.73 13.91 10.88
N LYS A 431 -28.06 15.19 11.08
CA LYS A 431 -27.39 16.32 10.42
C LYS A 431 -26.19 16.85 11.21
N THR A 432 -26.13 16.56 12.51
CA THR A 432 -25.09 17.03 13.44
C THR A 432 -24.68 15.90 14.37
N VAL A 433 -23.38 15.68 14.54
CA VAL A 433 -22.84 14.63 15.41
C VAL A 433 -21.58 15.11 16.14
N SER A 434 -21.18 14.42 17.21
CA SER A 434 -19.81 14.51 17.74
C SER A 434 -18.94 13.43 17.12
N LEU A 435 -17.73 13.78 16.73
CA LEU A 435 -16.76 12.93 16.06
C LEU A 435 -15.54 12.74 16.96
N LYS A 436 -15.07 11.51 17.11
CA LYS A 436 -13.85 11.14 17.85
C LYS A 436 -12.92 10.42 16.90
N MET A 437 -11.83 11.09 16.52
CA MET A 437 -10.75 10.48 15.75
C MET A 437 -9.70 9.95 16.70
N THR A 438 -9.31 8.69 16.54
CA THR A 438 -8.20 8.08 17.25
C THR A 438 -7.08 7.78 16.26
N TYR A 439 -5.90 8.35 16.48
CA TYR A 439 -4.71 8.12 15.67
C TYR A 439 -3.48 8.10 16.56
N ALA A 440 -2.54 7.19 16.28
CA ALA A 440 -1.36 6.97 17.12
C ALA A 440 -1.72 6.87 18.62
N TYR A 441 -2.75 6.07 18.92
CA TYR A 441 -3.30 5.79 20.26
C TYR A 441 -3.99 6.96 20.98
N ALA A 442 -3.94 8.18 20.44
CA ALA A 442 -4.55 9.36 21.03
C ALA A 442 -5.88 9.70 20.36
N SER A 443 -6.80 10.33 21.09
CA SER A 443 -8.10 10.73 20.53
C SER A 443 -8.28 12.25 20.54
N GLN A 444 -8.80 12.78 19.44
CA GLN A 444 -9.31 14.14 19.31
C GLN A 444 -10.83 14.10 19.11
N ILE A 445 -11.56 14.91 19.89
CA ILE A 445 -13.02 15.01 19.78
C ILE A 445 -13.38 16.37 19.18
N LYS A 446 -14.26 16.36 18.18
CA LYS A 446 -14.93 17.53 17.64
C LYS A 446 -16.43 17.39 17.89
N SER A 447 -17.00 18.28 18.69
CA SER A 447 -18.42 18.22 19.08
C SER A 447 -19.29 19.11 18.20
N ASN A 448 -20.56 18.73 18.05
CA ASN A 448 -21.59 19.50 17.33
C ASN A 448 -21.20 19.84 15.88
N ILE A 449 -20.60 18.88 15.18
CA ILE A 449 -20.18 19.05 13.80
C ILE A 449 -21.35 18.78 12.86
N ALA A 450 -21.67 19.74 12.00
CA ALA A 450 -22.61 19.54 10.90
C ALA A 450 -22.00 18.60 9.85
N ILE A 451 -22.77 17.62 9.40
CA ILE A 451 -22.34 16.58 8.45
C ILE A 451 -23.26 16.54 7.22
N GLY A 452 -22.71 16.12 6.07
CA GLY A 452 -23.47 15.86 4.85
C GLY A 452 -23.39 16.94 3.75
N LYS A 453 -22.84 18.13 4.04
CA LYS A 453 -22.58 19.17 3.01
C LYS A 453 -21.09 19.25 2.66
N ASP A 454 -20.25 19.37 3.68
CA ASP A 454 -18.80 19.51 3.53
C ASP A 454 -18.07 18.31 4.15
N THR A 455 -16.88 18.01 3.63
CA THR A 455 -16.00 17.01 4.22
C THR A 455 -15.43 17.54 5.53
N VAL A 456 -15.51 16.74 6.60
CA VAL A 456 -14.87 17.10 7.88
C VAL A 456 -13.44 16.56 7.88
N PHE A 457 -12.48 17.38 8.30
CA PHE A 457 -11.08 16.98 8.38
C PHE A 457 -10.61 16.83 9.83
N PHE A 458 -9.87 15.77 10.11
CA PHE A 458 -8.92 15.68 11.20
C PHE A 458 -7.53 15.77 10.58
N GLN A 459 -6.79 16.82 10.92
CA GLN A 459 -5.45 17.05 10.40
C GLN A 459 -4.45 16.86 11.52
N THR A 460 -3.45 16.01 11.30
CA THR A 460 -2.31 15.88 12.20
C THR A 460 -1.30 17.00 11.96
N VAL A 461 -0.36 17.14 12.87
CA VAL A 461 0.82 18.01 12.72
C VAL A 461 2.07 17.15 12.70
N ASN A 462 3.06 17.58 11.91
CA ASN A 462 4.39 16.98 11.94
C ASN A 462 5.12 17.47 13.18
N THR A 463 4.99 16.72 14.26
CA THR A 463 5.57 17.05 15.56
C THR A 463 7.07 16.90 15.48
N ALA A 464 7.82 17.93 15.88
CA ALA A 464 9.27 17.92 15.89
C ALA A 464 9.79 17.98 17.34
N VAL A 465 10.39 16.89 17.82
CA VAL A 465 11.01 16.86 19.15
C VAL A 465 12.52 17.05 19.01
N GLN A 466 13.05 18.07 19.67
CA GLN A 466 14.44 18.48 19.59
C GLN A 466 15.16 18.25 20.92
N LEU A 467 16.40 17.74 20.86
CA LEU A 467 17.34 17.77 21.99
C LEU A 467 18.47 18.73 21.67
N LYS A 468 18.72 19.70 22.55
CA LYS A 468 19.78 20.70 22.41
C LYS A 468 20.76 20.65 23.58
N ASN A 469 22.04 20.89 23.27
CA ASN A 469 23.12 21.11 24.23
C ASN A 469 23.05 22.50 24.83
N SER A 470 23.70 22.75 25.97
CA SER A 470 23.67 24.03 26.70
C SER A 470 23.97 25.29 25.87
N SER A 471 24.61 25.17 24.71
CA SER A 471 24.88 26.27 23.76
C SER A 471 23.81 26.45 22.69
N GLY A 472 22.73 25.65 22.72
CA GLY A 472 21.63 25.65 21.75
C GLY A 472 21.83 24.74 20.54
N ASN A 473 22.96 24.02 20.45
CA ASN A 473 23.24 23.12 19.33
C ASN A 473 22.49 21.80 19.49
N LEU A 474 22.11 21.19 18.38
CA LEU A 474 21.37 19.94 18.36
C LEU A 474 22.22 18.73 18.78
N ILE A 475 21.60 17.72 19.43
CA ILE A 475 22.22 16.47 19.87
C ILE A 475 21.54 15.26 19.21
N ASP A 476 22.35 14.33 18.68
CA ASP A 476 21.90 13.13 17.94
C ASP A 476 21.94 11.85 18.80
N ALA A 477 21.39 11.93 20.02
CA ALA A 477 21.41 10.81 20.96
C ALA A 477 20.18 10.76 21.88
N GLY A 478 19.22 11.67 21.70
CA GLY A 478 17.99 11.72 22.47
C GLY A 478 17.04 10.58 22.10
N THR A 479 16.57 9.85 23.09
CA THR A 479 15.45 8.91 22.95
C THR A 479 14.15 9.61 23.32
N VAL A 480 13.12 9.48 22.49
CA VAL A 480 11.88 10.22 22.65
C VAL A 480 10.71 9.27 22.83
N GLN A 481 9.89 9.55 23.83
CA GLN A 481 8.60 8.91 24.04
C GLN A 481 7.50 9.97 24.17
N TYR A 482 6.26 9.58 23.91
CA TYR A 482 5.07 10.40 24.17
C TYR A 482 4.03 9.58 24.91
N TYR A 483 3.27 10.22 25.79
CA TYR A 483 2.25 9.55 26.59
C TYR A 483 0.89 9.57 25.87
N SER A 484 0.32 8.38 25.66
CA SER A 484 -1.02 8.18 25.11
C SER A 484 -1.61 6.88 25.63
N GLY A 485 -2.22 6.95 26.82
CA GLY A 485 -2.63 5.81 27.67
C GLY A 485 -1.46 5.03 28.28
N ALA A 486 -0.33 4.98 27.59
CA ALA A 486 0.96 4.47 28.03
C ALA A 486 2.09 5.26 27.35
N TRP A 487 3.32 5.10 27.83
CA TRP A 487 4.50 5.64 27.14
C TRP A 487 4.71 4.90 25.81
N ARG A 488 4.65 5.64 24.70
CA ARG A 488 4.82 5.13 23.35
C ARG A 488 6.15 5.60 22.78
N ASN A 489 6.82 4.73 22.04
CA ASN A 489 8.03 5.11 21.33
C ASN A 489 7.74 6.18 20.27
N PHE A 490 8.41 7.32 20.36
CA PHE A 490 8.37 8.36 19.34
C PHE A 490 9.49 8.14 18.32
N GLY A 491 10.70 7.82 18.80
CA GLY A 491 11.90 7.59 17.99
C GLY A 491 13.15 8.10 18.70
N THR A 492 14.22 8.32 17.93
CA THR A 492 15.46 8.96 18.39
C THR A 492 15.71 10.22 17.57
N THR A 493 16.42 11.19 18.14
CA THR A 493 16.85 12.40 17.42
C THR A 493 17.96 12.06 16.42
N THR A 494 17.73 12.36 15.14
CA THR A 494 18.73 12.25 14.07
C THR A 494 18.88 13.64 13.44
N ASN A 495 20.09 14.18 13.32
CA ASN A 495 20.31 15.60 13.05
C ASN A 495 19.54 16.52 14.02
N GLY A 496 19.42 16.10 15.28
CA GLY A 496 18.84 16.87 16.37
C GLY A 496 17.36 16.76 16.58
N VAL A 497 16.65 16.12 15.64
CA VAL A 497 15.19 16.17 15.58
C VAL A 497 14.63 14.77 15.39
N ALA A 498 13.64 14.41 16.17
CA ALA A 498 12.75 13.30 15.89
C ALA A 498 11.44 13.87 15.36
N THR A 499 10.86 13.27 14.31
CA THR A 499 9.57 13.73 13.74
C THR A 499 8.51 12.64 13.72
N LYS A 500 7.25 13.01 13.89
CA LYS A 500 6.09 12.10 13.82
C LYS A 500 4.79 12.86 13.60
N GLU A 501 3.91 12.33 12.76
CA GLU A 501 2.53 12.82 12.66
C GLU A 501 1.76 12.47 13.94
N LEU A 502 1.16 13.47 14.58
CA LEU A 502 0.29 13.31 15.76
C LEU A 502 -0.92 14.22 15.64
N LEU A 503 -2.02 13.86 16.31
CA LEU A 503 -3.18 14.75 16.40
C LEU A 503 -2.81 16.03 17.14
N PRO A 504 -3.37 17.21 16.79
CA PRO A 504 -3.01 18.48 17.40
C PRO A 504 -3.72 18.65 18.76
N ILE A 505 -3.26 17.91 19.76
CA ILE A 505 -3.76 17.96 21.14
C ILE A 505 -2.59 18.12 22.13
N ASN A 506 -2.89 18.15 23.43
CA ASN A 506 -1.88 18.18 24.48
C ASN A 506 -1.30 16.79 24.75
N TYR A 507 0.02 16.67 24.76
CA TYR A 507 0.75 15.45 25.09
C TYR A 507 1.79 15.72 26.19
N SER A 508 2.15 14.67 26.92
CA SER A 508 3.41 14.62 27.67
C SER A 508 4.47 13.91 26.82
N PHE A 509 5.61 14.55 26.60
CA PHE A 509 6.78 13.98 25.96
C PHE A 509 7.83 13.66 27.01
N ARG A 510 8.56 12.57 26.81
CA ARG A 510 9.70 12.17 27.63
C ARG A 510 10.94 12.15 26.77
N MET A 511 11.97 12.85 27.21
CA MET A 511 13.29 12.83 26.60
C MET A 511 14.22 12.01 27.50
N GLY A 512 14.83 10.99 26.94
CA GLY A 512 15.89 10.22 27.57
C GLY A 512 17.25 10.54 26.95
N TYR A 513 18.24 10.86 27.79
CA TYR A 513 19.61 11.16 27.40
C TYR A 513 20.56 10.87 28.57
N GLU A 514 21.75 10.33 28.30
CA GLU A 514 22.74 9.95 29.34
C GLU A 514 22.10 9.11 30.48
N PHE A 515 21.27 8.13 30.10
CA PHE A 515 20.55 7.21 31.00
C PHE A 515 19.56 7.88 31.97
N ALA A 516 19.29 9.16 31.84
CA ALA A 516 18.29 9.89 32.60
C ALA A 516 17.09 10.24 31.71
N SER A 517 15.97 10.66 32.31
CA SER A 517 14.82 11.14 31.56
C SER A 517 14.14 12.34 32.20
N VAL A 518 13.59 13.24 31.38
CA VAL A 518 12.77 14.37 31.81
C VAL A 518 11.51 14.47 30.94
N ASP A 519 10.40 14.85 31.57
CA ASP A 519 9.10 14.94 30.93
C ASP A 519 8.71 16.42 30.70
N LYS A 520 8.03 16.69 29.59
CA LYS A 520 7.51 18.02 29.23
C LYS A 520 6.14 17.90 28.59
N GLN A 521 5.19 18.70 29.05
CA GLN A 521 3.89 18.82 28.39
C GLN A 521 3.94 19.84 27.26
N GLN A 522 3.29 19.54 26.14
CA GLN A 522 3.18 20.43 24.99
C GLN A 522 1.82 20.27 24.32
N ASN A 523 1.17 21.41 24.05
CA ASN A 523 -0.03 21.46 23.21
C ASN A 523 0.34 21.66 21.74
N LEU A 524 0.18 20.60 20.95
CA LEU A 524 0.56 20.57 19.54
C LEU A 524 -0.37 21.36 18.63
N SER A 525 -1.55 21.77 19.12
CA SER A 525 -2.41 22.73 18.39
C SER A 525 -1.88 24.16 18.41
N VAL A 526 -0.97 24.47 19.35
CA VAL A 526 -0.36 25.79 19.50
C VAL A 526 1.04 25.82 18.89
N ASP A 527 1.88 24.85 19.24
CA ASP A 527 3.24 24.71 18.70
C ASP A 527 3.58 23.21 18.57
N PRO A 528 3.84 22.72 17.34
CA PRO A 528 4.23 21.34 17.09
C PRO A 528 5.69 21.04 17.42
N THR A 529 6.49 22.03 17.84
CA THR A 529 7.91 21.86 18.19
C THR A 529 8.12 21.68 19.69
N VAL A 530 8.62 20.53 20.11
CA VAL A 530 8.94 20.22 21.51
C VAL A 530 10.43 20.30 21.73
N VAL A 531 10.91 21.31 22.45
CA VAL A 531 12.34 21.48 22.73
C VAL A 531 12.71 21.00 24.13
N PHE A 532 13.70 20.11 24.20
CA PHE A 532 14.44 19.75 25.41
C PHE A 532 15.87 20.30 25.33
N GLN A 533 16.38 20.72 26.47
CA GLN A 533 17.62 21.49 26.58
C GLN A 533 18.43 20.93 27.76
N THR A 534 19.64 20.44 27.51
CA THR A 534 20.57 20.04 28.56
C THR A 534 21.28 21.24 29.16
N VAL A 535 21.97 21.00 30.27
CA VAL A 535 22.91 21.94 30.89
C VAL A 535 24.32 21.33 30.86
N ASN A 536 25.34 22.17 30.74
CA ASN A 536 26.72 21.74 30.95
C ASN A 536 26.98 21.63 32.45
N ALA A 537 26.83 20.43 33.01
CA ALA A 537 27.14 20.18 34.41
C ALA A 537 28.65 20.26 34.62
N ALA A 538 29.08 21.04 35.61
CA ALA A 538 30.48 21.26 35.95
C ALA A 538 30.76 20.75 37.36
N VAL A 539 31.51 19.65 37.50
CA VAL A 539 31.89 19.10 38.81
C VAL A 539 33.30 19.53 39.15
N GLN A 540 33.47 20.19 40.29
CA GLN A 540 34.74 20.76 40.76
C GLN A 540 35.26 20.02 41.99
N LEU A 541 36.57 19.77 42.03
CA LEU A 541 37.28 19.36 43.24
C LEU A 541 38.19 20.50 43.70
N LYS A 542 38.05 20.92 44.95
CA LYS A 542 38.85 22.01 45.55
C LYS A 542 39.60 21.55 46.79
N ASN A 543 40.83 22.06 46.95
CA ASN A 543 41.63 21.94 48.16
C ASN A 543 41.11 22.86 49.26
N SER A 544 41.47 22.63 50.52
CA SER A 544 41.01 23.40 51.69
C SER A 544 41.12 24.93 51.60
N LEU A 545 41.95 25.45 50.69
CA LEU A 545 42.12 26.89 50.41
C LEU A 545 41.22 27.41 49.27
N GLY A 546 40.39 26.55 48.68
CA GLY A 546 39.50 26.84 47.56
C GLY A 546 40.14 26.67 46.17
N ASN A 547 41.40 26.23 46.08
CA ASN A 547 42.08 26.02 44.80
C ASN A 547 41.67 24.70 44.17
N LEU A 548 41.63 24.66 42.84
CA LEU A 548 41.23 23.48 42.09
C LEU A 548 42.26 22.33 42.15
N ILE A 549 41.79 21.08 42.11
CA ILE A 549 42.61 19.86 42.11
C ILE A 549 42.36 19.03 40.84
N ASP A 550 43.44 18.57 40.20
CA ASP A 550 43.43 17.80 38.94
C ASP A 550 43.62 16.29 39.14
N ALA A 551 42.85 15.71 40.08
CA ALA A 551 42.98 14.30 40.43
C ALA A 551 41.68 13.64 40.88
N GLY A 552 40.56 14.38 40.89
CA GLY A 552 39.25 13.86 41.25
C GLY A 552 38.68 12.99 40.15
N THR A 553 38.16 11.82 40.50
CA THR A 553 37.34 11.00 39.60
C THR A 553 35.87 11.19 39.97
N VAL A 554 35.04 11.48 38.98
CA VAL A 554 33.64 11.84 39.17
C VAL A 554 32.74 10.75 38.57
N GLN A 555 31.71 10.39 39.31
CA GLN A 555 30.59 9.58 38.83
C GLN A 555 29.27 10.31 39.10
N TYR A 556 28.23 9.96 38.35
CA TYR A 556 26.86 10.40 38.60
C TYR A 556 25.93 9.20 38.62
N TYR A 557 24.86 9.26 39.41
CA TYR A 557 23.90 8.17 39.53
C TYR A 557 22.73 8.35 38.57
N SER A 558 22.54 7.39 37.65
CA SER A 558 21.35 7.28 36.81
C SER A 558 21.04 5.81 36.54
N GLY A 559 20.21 5.22 37.42
CA GLY A 559 19.95 3.78 37.53
C GLY A 559 21.13 2.95 38.05
N ALA A 560 22.36 3.39 37.77
CA ALA A 560 23.62 2.90 38.28
C ALA A 560 24.63 4.07 38.36
N TRP A 561 25.75 3.86 39.05
CA TRP A 561 26.87 4.80 38.99
C TRP A 561 27.50 4.80 37.60
N ARG A 562 27.47 5.95 36.94
CA ARG A 562 28.00 6.20 35.59
C ARG A 562 29.25 7.05 35.67
N ASN A 563 30.20 6.81 34.77
CA ASN A 563 31.41 7.62 34.70
C ASN A 563 31.07 9.04 34.24
N PHE A 564 31.41 10.04 35.07
CA PHE A 564 31.30 11.45 34.69
C PHE A 564 32.60 11.94 34.03
N GLY A 565 33.76 11.48 34.52
CA GLY A 565 35.08 11.85 34.02
C GLY A 565 36.04 12.15 35.17
N THR A 566 37.16 12.79 34.85
CA THR A 566 38.14 13.27 35.84
C THR A 566 38.22 14.80 35.79
N THR A 567 38.56 15.43 36.90
CA THR A 567 38.82 16.88 36.94
C THR A 567 40.14 17.19 36.22
N THR A 568 40.06 17.97 35.15
CA THR A 568 41.22 18.50 34.41
C THR A 568 41.14 20.02 34.46
N ASN A 569 42.20 20.72 34.90
CA ASN A 569 42.13 22.12 35.32
C ASN A 569 41.00 22.37 36.36
N GLY A 570 40.76 21.40 37.23
CA GLY A 570 39.86 21.49 38.37
C GLY A 570 38.41 21.11 38.13
N VAL A 571 38.02 20.90 36.88
CA VAL A 571 36.63 20.77 36.49
C VAL A 571 36.45 19.57 35.57
N ALA A 572 35.45 18.75 35.85
CA ALA A 572 34.91 17.80 34.89
C ALA A 572 33.61 18.40 34.33
N ASN A 573 33.42 18.35 33.00
CA ASN A 573 32.22 18.85 32.34
C ASN A 573 31.47 17.73 31.60
N LYS A 574 30.14 17.77 31.61
CA LYS A 574 29.29 16.86 30.82
C LYS A 574 27.91 17.48 30.61
N GLU A 575 27.39 17.35 29.39
CA GLU A 575 26.00 17.69 29.09
C GLU A 575 25.07 16.67 29.75
N LEU A 576 24.14 17.14 30.58
CA LEU A 576 23.15 16.30 31.26
C LEU A 576 21.77 16.95 31.19
N LEU A 577 20.72 16.13 31.28
CA LEU A 577 19.37 16.64 31.41
C LEU A 577 19.23 17.46 32.71
N PRO A 578 18.47 18.56 32.73
CA PRO A 578 18.41 19.46 33.89
C PRO A 578 17.49 18.88 34.99
N ILE A 579 18.01 17.92 35.76
CA ILE A 579 17.29 17.25 36.86
C ILE A 579 18.16 17.14 38.12
N ASN A 580 17.65 16.51 39.16
CA ASN A 580 18.42 16.18 40.36
C ASN A 580 19.23 14.89 40.19
N TYR A 581 20.54 14.96 40.43
CA TYR A 581 21.45 13.82 40.40
C TYR A 581 22.17 13.65 41.74
N SER A 582 22.62 12.43 42.01
CA SER A 582 23.70 12.18 42.97
C SER A 582 25.03 12.12 42.23
N PHE A 583 26.00 12.92 42.65
CA PHE A 583 27.37 12.89 42.17
C PHE A 583 28.26 12.25 43.21
N ARG A 584 29.25 11.48 42.78
CA ARG A 584 30.27 10.87 43.62
C ARG A 584 31.62 11.42 43.21
N MET A 585 32.36 11.94 44.17
CA MET A 585 33.75 12.33 44.01
C MET A 585 34.64 11.30 44.68
N ALA A 586 35.59 10.76 43.94
CA ALA A 586 36.65 9.92 44.47
C ALA A 586 38.00 10.63 44.36
N TYR A 587 38.73 10.67 45.48
CA TYR A 587 40.05 11.29 45.61
C TYR A 587 40.80 10.63 46.77
N GLU A 588 42.11 10.42 46.62
CA GLU A 588 42.96 9.73 47.62
C GLU A 588 42.34 8.40 48.12
N PHE A 589 41.85 7.60 47.17
CA PHE A 589 41.22 6.28 47.39
C PHE A 589 39.94 6.28 48.25
N ALA A 590 39.41 7.45 48.61
CA ALA A 590 38.14 7.62 49.30
C ALA A 590 37.08 8.17 48.36
N SER A 591 35.81 8.11 48.76
CA SER A 591 34.71 8.70 48.00
C SER A 591 33.67 9.38 48.89
N ILE A 592 33.07 10.46 48.40
CA ILE A 592 31.95 11.16 49.02
C ILE A 592 30.87 11.48 47.97
N ASP A 593 29.61 11.40 48.37
CA ASP A 593 28.46 11.61 47.48
C ASP A 593 27.77 12.95 47.82
N LYS A 594 27.24 13.63 46.80
CA LYS A 594 26.48 14.88 46.93
C LYS A 594 25.31 14.88 45.97
N GLN A 595 24.11 15.18 46.46
CA GLN A 595 22.94 15.40 45.61
C GLN A 595 22.83 16.86 45.21
N GLN A 596 22.52 17.13 43.94
CA GLN A 596 22.30 18.48 43.44
C GLN A 596 21.36 18.49 42.24
N ASN A 597 20.47 19.48 42.22
CA ASN A 597 19.62 19.77 41.08
C ASN A 597 20.32 20.72 40.12
N ILE A 598 20.82 20.17 39.01
CA ILE A 598 21.58 20.93 38.01
C ILE A 598 20.70 21.81 37.12
N SER A 599 19.37 21.73 37.23
CA SER A 599 18.47 22.73 36.63
C SER A 599 18.50 24.08 37.36
N VAL A 600 18.89 24.09 38.63
CA VAL A 600 18.98 25.29 39.47
C VAL A 600 20.40 25.83 39.46
N ASP A 601 21.38 24.94 39.68
CA ASP A 601 22.81 25.28 39.62
C ASP A 601 23.59 24.12 38.99
N PRO A 602 24.13 24.29 37.77
CA PRO A 602 24.87 23.25 37.08
C PRO A 602 26.27 23.00 37.67
N THR A 603 26.76 23.79 38.64
CA THR A 603 28.10 23.65 39.22
C THR A 603 28.08 22.87 40.54
N VAL A 604 28.65 21.66 40.55
CA VAL A 604 28.72 20.80 41.73
C VAL A 604 30.11 20.86 42.35
N VAL A 605 30.23 21.46 43.52
CA VAL A 605 31.53 21.60 44.22
C VAL A 605 31.71 20.54 45.29
N PHE A 606 32.86 19.86 45.26
CA PHE A 606 33.45 19.06 46.33
C PHE A 606 34.69 19.74 46.88
N GLN A 607 34.84 19.70 48.20
CA GLN A 607 35.83 20.46 48.94
C GLN A 607 36.54 19.52 49.91
N THR A 608 37.86 19.37 49.78
CA THR A 608 38.67 18.62 50.75
C THR A 608 38.96 19.47 51.98
N VAL A 609 39.48 18.80 53.01
CA VAL A 609 40.05 19.42 54.20
C VAL A 609 41.54 19.07 54.29
N ASN A 610 42.34 19.98 54.83
CA ASN A 610 43.73 19.70 55.15
C ASN A 610 43.79 18.91 56.46
N ALA A 611 43.76 17.59 56.39
CA ALA A 611 43.88 16.74 57.57
C ALA A 611 45.27 16.91 58.18
N ALA A 612 45.35 17.13 59.49
CA ALA A 612 46.60 17.31 60.23
C ALA A 612 46.72 16.24 61.31
N VAL A 613 47.71 15.36 61.20
CA VAL A 613 47.97 14.31 62.19
C VAL A 613 49.14 14.73 63.06
N GLN A 614 48.91 14.83 64.36
CA GLN A 614 49.90 15.26 65.35
C GLN A 614 50.35 14.08 66.22
N LEU A 615 51.66 13.96 66.45
CA LEU A 615 52.22 13.10 67.48
C LEU A 615 52.75 13.97 68.61
N LYS A 616 52.34 13.67 69.85
CA LYS A 616 52.73 14.41 71.05
C LYS A 616 53.31 13.49 72.11
N ASN A 617 54.33 13.94 72.84
CA ASN A 617 54.85 13.27 74.03
C ASN A 617 53.87 13.40 75.20
N SER A 618 54.10 12.68 76.28
CA SER A 618 53.28 12.69 77.50
C SER A 618 53.03 14.07 78.12
N LEU A 619 53.87 15.07 77.83
CA LEU A 619 53.74 16.47 78.28
C LEU A 619 52.97 17.37 77.28
N GLY A 620 52.57 16.83 76.13
CA GLY A 620 51.84 17.54 75.07
C GLY A 620 52.72 18.21 74.02
N SER A 621 54.04 18.09 74.11
CA SER A 621 54.98 18.61 73.09
C SER A 621 55.01 17.72 71.86
N LEU A 622 55.17 18.34 70.69
CA LEU A 622 55.21 17.68 69.39
C LEU A 622 56.46 16.79 69.24
N ILE A 623 56.29 15.57 68.70
CA ILE A 623 57.37 14.60 68.41
C ILE A 623 57.45 14.34 66.90
N ASP A 624 58.67 14.30 66.37
CA ASP A 624 58.98 13.97 64.98
C ASP A 624 59.12 12.47 64.71
N ALA A 625 59.16 12.11 63.41
CA ALA A 625 59.43 10.76 62.91
C ALA A 625 58.35 9.69 63.20
N GLY A 626 57.21 10.07 63.77
CA GLY A 626 56.01 9.25 63.77
C GLY A 626 55.52 9.00 62.34
N THR A 627 55.35 7.75 61.95
CA THR A 627 54.85 7.35 60.62
C THR A 627 53.34 7.22 60.67
N VAL A 628 52.66 7.89 59.75
CA VAL A 628 51.20 7.97 59.70
C VAL A 628 50.67 7.21 58.49
N GLN A 629 49.63 6.42 58.71
CA GLN A 629 48.82 5.82 57.66
C GLN A 629 47.34 6.17 57.86
N TYR A 630 46.55 6.11 56.80
CA TYR A 630 45.10 6.21 56.87
C TYR A 630 44.45 5.04 56.13
N TYR A 631 43.29 4.59 56.60
CA TYR A 631 42.59 3.46 55.99
C TYR A 631 41.56 3.94 54.96
N SER A 632 41.74 3.51 53.70
CA SER A 632 40.75 3.68 52.62
C SER A 632 40.76 2.47 51.70
N GLY A 633 40.03 1.42 52.12
CA GLY A 633 40.06 0.07 51.54
C GLY A 633 41.34 -0.73 51.86
N ALA A 634 42.45 -0.03 52.05
CA ALA A 634 43.72 -0.54 52.57
C ALA A 634 44.41 0.54 53.39
N TRP A 635 45.42 0.18 54.17
CA TRP A 635 46.30 1.16 54.82
C TRP A 635 47.14 1.88 53.78
N ARG A 636 46.94 3.20 53.67
CA ARG A 636 47.62 4.10 52.73
C ARG A 636 48.62 4.96 53.49
N ASN A 637 49.74 5.26 52.86
CA ASN A 637 50.72 6.17 53.44
C ASN A 637 50.12 7.57 53.58
N PHE A 638 50.11 8.11 54.79
CA PHE A 638 49.74 9.50 55.05
C PHE A 638 50.97 10.40 55.00
N GLY A 639 52.08 9.98 55.61
CA GLY A 639 53.34 10.71 55.68
C GLY A 639 54.06 10.47 57.00
N THR A 640 55.09 11.26 57.29
CA THR A 640 55.77 11.28 58.60
C THR A 640 55.60 12.63 59.25
N THR A 641 55.53 12.66 60.58
CA THR A 641 55.49 13.91 61.34
C THR A 641 56.81 14.66 61.23
N THR A 642 56.74 15.92 60.81
CA THR A 642 57.86 16.87 60.74
C THR A 642 57.44 18.14 61.47
N ASN A 643 58.23 18.61 62.44
CA ASN A 643 57.77 19.50 63.51
C ASN A 643 56.50 18.97 64.22
N GLY A 644 56.41 17.65 64.37
CA GLY A 644 55.34 16.85 64.98
C GLY A 644 53.99 16.86 64.27
N ILE A 645 53.91 17.36 63.05
CA ILE A 645 52.67 17.36 62.24
C ILE A 645 52.94 16.72 60.89
N ALA A 646 52.02 15.86 60.45
CA ALA A 646 51.90 15.45 59.05
C ALA A 646 50.58 16.02 58.50
N THR A 647 50.58 16.47 57.24
CA THR A 647 49.36 17.03 56.62
C THR A 647 49.06 16.40 55.27
N LYS A 648 47.78 16.27 54.92
CA LYS A 648 47.31 15.79 53.62
C LYS A 648 45.89 16.29 53.32
N GLU A 649 45.65 16.71 52.08
CA GLU A 649 44.30 16.98 51.60
C GLU A 649 43.53 15.68 51.46
N LEU A 650 42.39 15.57 52.15
CA LEU A 650 41.53 14.39 52.12
C LEU A 650 40.06 14.81 51.99
N LEU A 651 39.23 13.93 51.43
CA LEU A 651 37.78 14.15 51.40
C LEU A 651 37.24 14.21 52.84
N PRO A 652 36.26 15.08 53.15
CA PRO A 652 35.80 15.29 54.52
C PRO A 652 34.88 14.16 54.98
N ILE A 653 35.46 13.02 55.35
CA ILE A 653 34.74 11.81 55.82
C ILE A 653 35.37 11.26 57.11
N ASN A 654 34.83 10.14 57.60
CA ASN A 654 35.42 9.39 58.71
C ASN A 654 36.52 8.45 58.22
N TYR A 655 37.72 8.58 58.79
CA TYR A 655 38.87 7.71 58.51
C TYR A 655 39.36 7.02 59.79
N SER A 656 40.00 5.87 59.63
CA SER A 656 40.93 5.34 60.63
C SER A 656 42.35 5.79 60.30
N PHE A 657 43.03 6.41 61.24
CA PHE A 657 44.44 6.77 61.17
C PHE A 657 45.26 5.82 62.02
N ARG A 658 46.44 5.44 61.54
CA ARG A 658 47.43 4.65 62.28
C ARG A 658 48.66 5.49 62.51
N MET A 659 49.09 5.59 63.76
CA MET A 659 50.36 6.19 64.14
C MET A 659 51.32 5.08 64.53
N ALA A 660 52.47 4.99 63.88
CA ALA A 660 53.57 4.13 64.26
C ALA A 660 54.75 4.95 64.79
N TYR A 661 55.20 4.65 65.99
CA TYR A 661 56.31 5.31 66.67
C TYR A 661 57.04 4.27 67.55
N GLU A 662 58.38 4.31 67.59
CA GLU A 662 59.21 3.38 68.38
C GLU A 662 58.85 1.90 68.18
N PHE A 663 58.59 1.52 66.93
CA PHE A 663 58.21 0.16 66.50
C PHE A 663 56.87 -0.37 67.04
N ALA A 664 56.04 0.48 67.64
CA ALA A 664 54.66 0.17 68.02
C ALA A 664 53.68 1.00 67.19
N SER A 665 52.40 0.60 67.13
CA SER A 665 51.37 1.37 66.42
C SER A 665 50.02 1.39 67.13
N ILE A 666 49.31 2.51 67.03
CA ILE A 666 47.95 2.71 67.53
C ILE A 666 47.06 3.25 66.41
N ASP A 667 45.83 2.75 66.35
CA ASP A 667 44.81 3.20 65.40
C ASP A 667 43.78 4.10 66.10
N LYS A 668 43.31 5.14 65.40
CA LYS A 668 42.29 6.09 65.87
C LYS A 668 41.32 6.43 64.75
N GLN A 669 40.02 6.32 65.01
CA GLN A 669 39.00 6.81 64.07
C GLN A 669 38.69 8.28 64.32
N GLN A 670 38.58 9.07 63.26
CA GLN A 670 38.23 10.49 63.32
C GLN A 670 37.44 10.89 62.07
N ASN A 671 36.36 11.64 62.28
CA ASN A 671 35.66 12.33 61.21
C ASN A 671 36.30 13.70 60.96
N ILE A 672 37.07 13.80 59.88
CA ILE A 672 37.81 15.01 59.53
C ILE A 672 36.92 16.11 58.93
N SER A 673 35.64 15.83 58.66
CA SER A 673 34.64 16.88 58.36
C SER A 673 34.25 17.71 59.59
N VAL A 674 34.40 17.14 60.79
CA VAL A 674 34.07 17.80 62.05
C VAL A 674 35.30 18.44 62.66
N ASP A 675 36.42 17.70 62.71
CA ASP A 675 37.71 18.20 63.17
C ASP A 675 38.83 17.59 62.30
N PRO A 676 39.53 18.40 61.48
CA PRO A 676 40.60 17.92 60.63
C PRO A 676 41.88 17.56 61.39
N THR A 677 41.98 17.84 62.70
CA THR A 677 43.18 17.57 63.50
C THR A 677 43.07 16.24 64.26
N VAL A 678 43.94 15.29 63.94
CA VAL A 678 44.01 13.97 64.58
C VAL A 678 45.21 13.93 65.53
N VAL A 679 44.96 13.94 66.83
CA VAL A 679 46.04 13.87 67.84
C VAL A 679 46.26 12.45 68.34
N PHE A 680 47.52 12.00 68.29
CA PHE A 680 48.07 10.85 69.00
C PHE A 680 48.99 11.33 70.11
N GLN A 681 48.81 10.78 71.30
CA GLN A 681 49.53 11.15 72.51
C GLN A 681 50.29 9.92 73.01
N ALA A 682 51.62 10.00 73.05
CA ALA A 682 52.48 9.01 73.67
C ALA A 682 52.34 9.03 75.19
N VAL A 683 52.75 7.94 75.83
CA VAL A 683 52.68 7.79 77.29
C VAL A 683 54.08 7.48 77.76
N ASN A 684 54.56 8.26 78.72
CA ASN A 684 55.85 8.01 79.35
C ASN A 684 55.80 6.71 80.14
N ALA A 685 56.34 5.65 79.56
CA ALA A 685 56.53 4.38 80.21
C ALA A 685 57.77 4.46 81.11
N ALA A 686 57.63 4.02 82.37
CA ALA A 686 58.71 3.98 83.34
C ALA A 686 58.91 2.56 83.85
N VAL A 687 60.13 2.03 83.73
CA VAL A 687 60.51 0.74 84.30
C VAL A 687 61.45 0.97 85.47
N GLN A 688 61.08 0.46 86.65
CA GLN A 688 61.88 0.55 87.86
C GLN A 688 62.58 -0.77 88.14
N LEU A 689 63.89 -0.73 88.40
CA LEU A 689 64.64 -1.89 88.92
C LEU A 689 64.90 -1.69 90.40
N LYS A 690 64.51 -2.68 91.22
CA LYS A 690 64.66 -2.63 92.68
C LYS A 690 65.33 -3.90 93.22
N ASN A 691 66.10 -3.76 94.30
CA ASN A 691 66.61 -4.92 95.05
C ASN A 691 65.50 -5.53 95.94
N SER A 692 65.80 -6.62 96.65
CA SER A 692 64.87 -7.30 97.57
C SER A 692 64.41 -6.43 98.74
N SER A 693 65.11 -5.34 99.05
CA SER A 693 64.73 -4.36 100.08
C SER A 693 63.87 -3.22 99.53
N GLY A 694 63.56 -3.22 98.22
CA GLY A 694 62.80 -2.16 97.56
C GLY A 694 63.62 -0.95 97.10
N ASN A 695 64.95 -0.95 97.28
CA ASN A 695 65.83 0.14 96.86
C ASN A 695 66.08 0.10 95.35
N LEU A 696 66.09 1.28 94.73
CA LEU A 696 66.30 1.49 93.31
C LEU A 696 67.74 1.11 92.86
N ILE A 697 67.88 0.47 91.70
CA ILE A 697 69.16 -0.01 91.13
C ILE A 697 69.43 0.63 89.76
N ASP A 698 70.62 1.20 89.60
CA ASP A 698 71.11 1.81 88.36
C ASP A 698 71.78 0.81 87.40
N ALA A 699 71.95 1.25 86.14
CA ALA A 699 72.64 0.53 85.06
C ALA A 699 71.99 -0.80 84.64
N GLY A 700 70.74 -1.07 85.04
CA GLY A 700 69.98 -2.19 84.51
C GLY A 700 69.53 -1.92 83.08
N THR A 701 69.86 -2.81 82.15
CA THR A 701 69.40 -2.73 80.75
C THR A 701 67.95 -3.19 80.66
N VAL A 702 67.08 -2.32 80.15
CA VAL A 702 65.67 -2.61 79.90
C VAL A 702 65.47 -2.82 78.40
N GLN A 703 64.73 -3.86 78.06
CA GLN A 703 64.29 -4.13 76.69
C GLN A 703 62.78 -4.36 76.67
N TYR A 704 62.13 -4.02 75.56
CA TYR A 704 60.72 -4.33 75.32
C TYR A 704 60.58 -5.11 74.01
N TYR A 705 59.54 -5.93 73.92
CA TYR A 705 59.28 -6.73 72.74
C TYR A 705 58.25 -6.03 71.84
N SER A 706 58.66 -5.69 70.61
CA SER A 706 57.74 -5.27 69.54
C SER A 706 58.25 -5.80 68.20
N GLY A 707 57.78 -7.00 67.84
CA GLY A 707 58.27 -7.82 66.71
C GLY A 707 59.68 -8.40 66.91
N ALA A 708 60.52 -7.70 67.67
CA ALA A 708 61.83 -8.13 68.15
C ALA A 708 62.11 -7.47 69.51
N TRP A 709 63.12 -7.96 70.25
CA TRP A 709 63.63 -7.27 71.43
C TRP A 709 64.28 -5.94 71.04
N ARG A 710 63.75 -4.85 71.57
CA ARG A 710 64.19 -3.46 71.33
C ARG A 710 64.76 -2.88 72.61
N ASN A 711 65.79 -2.06 72.47
CA ASN A 711 66.35 -1.34 73.60
C ASN A 711 65.34 -0.30 74.12
N PHE A 712 64.99 -0.40 75.41
CA PHE A 712 64.19 0.59 76.10
C PHE A 712 65.06 1.68 76.73
N GLY A 713 66.28 1.31 77.15
CA GLY A 713 67.24 2.18 77.83
C GLY A 713 67.87 1.50 79.03
N THR A 714 68.65 2.24 79.81
CA THR A 714 69.23 1.77 81.08
C THR A 714 68.62 2.52 82.26
N THR A 715 68.51 1.89 83.42
CA THR A 715 68.00 2.56 84.63
C THR A 715 68.99 3.62 85.12
N THR A 716 68.50 4.85 85.33
CA THR A 716 69.24 5.96 85.96
C THR A 716 68.41 6.52 87.10
N ASN A 717 68.99 6.64 88.30
CA ASN A 717 68.26 6.75 89.56
C ASN A 717 67.17 5.66 89.70
N GLY A 718 67.46 4.44 89.27
CA GLY A 718 66.60 3.26 89.32
C GLY A 718 65.47 3.18 88.31
N VAL A 719 65.34 4.17 87.41
CA VAL A 719 64.22 4.25 86.47
C VAL A 719 64.74 4.42 85.05
N ALA A 720 64.27 3.59 84.12
CA ALA A 720 64.38 3.84 82.69
C ALA A 720 63.04 4.44 82.22
N ARG A 721 63.07 5.46 81.34
CA ARG A 721 61.87 6.08 80.78
C ARG A 721 61.93 6.13 79.26
N LYS A 722 60.78 5.93 78.61
CA LYS A 722 60.62 6.05 77.16
C LYS A 722 59.18 6.48 76.84
N GLU A 723 59.03 7.32 75.81
CA GLU A 723 57.73 7.74 75.27
C GLU A 723 57.12 6.69 74.34
#